data_AF-A0A8J8FCF2-F1
#
_entry.id   AF-A0A8J8FCF2-F1
#
_cell.length_a   1.000
_cell.length_b   1.000
_cell.length_c   1.000
_cell.angle_alpha   90.00
_cell.angle_beta   90.00
_cell.angle_gamma   90.00
#
_symmetry.space_group_name_H-M   'P 1'
#
loop_
_entity.id
_entity.type
_entity.pdbx_description
1 polymer ?
#
loop_
_entity_poly.entity_id
_entity_poly.type
_entity_poly.pdbx_seq_one_letter_code
_entity_poly.pdbx_strand_id
1 'polypeptide(L)'
;MNTKTKKGKAIIGIALAAIMIASVFAVMMPTSARTTAGAVEKGDIAYQGERLLDISVVMGTETILYGIKDSTADGAQIVVSNASSFTVPTTAKTGPYNITSREGLTADLVIDEPEISAGVFIEGTTDSVVGKSIPRGTLLQIRVEPNFGGIIVPREGGDSKIKVKIDEPGGTAYEYTKKFNADAQEIIVAGSGPYAWGGDAPTLDTTDWDTGTWKVKVSTDKDTCNDLDISSAEYEFTVRAEELSIEAEESEVGKGEDMILTVNGNPNTYYYTIITDVDPTEPPAIKTGGDAKAISPDGLAAWLKTGSDGLAEFKIDTTGADDRSYTIKVYKVPEGTTTPLRHPAVSGIDDATFASDAAVSDVATDDDDVKVKVVEATVTFDIPTKVIIGEDIDLKGAISAGDKVDVIIKDEEIVKEEKAVDEDNEFSVEWKTGGYTTGSYTIEVYIDFKVGVDKDLNSYDGEDPDGKTTVRLIEPGLSATQPRNVVAEEDDYTFEGTATGVDDVDYVLIGPKGWKSGYADNPCVEGGLEYGSTSVSDDEFDEDITMTDGLDTGVWIAVVMSPGRDGEYEVGGEAGTLTADKLGVSAGKSQTQILEIIEDKVTAAGSDDLMAILSYKVESGYVRFDSVEDVGVGDPLNITGTTNREPGTSITISTFAGPTDLLALSEVEWTTADEGTFSATIDTSDAVEGTYTLEADDGDGNTDTITVTIGPEAPPTTAPTTAPTTAPTTAPTVPPTVAPTTAPTTAPTPTEEV
;
A
#
# COMPACT_ATOMS: atom_id res chain seq x y z
N MET A 1 15.98 -15.80 36.45
CA MET A 1 14.80 -16.01 37.30
C MET A 1 14.08 -14.68 37.47
N ASN A 2 13.05 -14.44 36.68
CA ASN A 2 11.93 -13.56 37.04
C ASN A 2 10.80 -13.86 36.05
N THR A 3 9.88 -14.72 36.47
CA THR A 3 8.69 -15.14 35.76
C THR A 3 7.61 -14.09 35.93
N LYS A 4 7.41 -13.22 34.92
CA LYS A 4 6.18 -12.44 34.78
C LYS A 4 5.29 -13.12 33.75
N THR A 5 4.17 -13.63 34.25
CA THR A 5 3.12 -14.33 33.54
C THR A 5 2.50 -13.39 32.50
N LYS A 6 2.76 -13.64 31.21
CA LYS A 6 1.98 -13.05 30.11
C LYS A 6 0.55 -13.61 30.22
N LYS A 7 -0.40 -12.80 30.70
CA LYS A 7 -1.82 -13.07 30.47
C LYS A 7 -2.07 -12.82 28.98
N GLY A 8 -2.40 -13.88 28.25
CA GLY A 8 -2.77 -13.79 26.84
C GLY A 8 -4.02 -12.92 26.70
N LYS A 9 -3.93 -11.90 25.85
CA LYS A 9 -5.07 -11.18 25.29
C LYS A 9 -5.92 -12.22 24.53
N ALA A 10 -7.12 -12.49 25.01
CA ALA A 10 -8.10 -13.23 24.23
C ALA A 10 -8.74 -12.22 23.26
N ILE A 11 -8.27 -12.24 22.01
CA ILE A 11 -8.90 -11.52 20.91
C ILE A 11 -10.23 -12.22 20.66
N ILE A 12 -11.33 -11.63 21.14
CA ILE A 12 -12.68 -12.05 20.76
C ILE A 12 -12.94 -11.39 19.40
N GLY A 13 -12.41 -12.00 18.34
CA GLY A 13 -12.80 -11.67 16.98
C GLY A 13 -14.25 -12.13 16.77
N ILE A 14 -15.21 -11.23 17.00
CA ILE A 14 -16.59 -11.46 16.58
C ILE A 14 -16.59 -11.30 15.06
N ALA A 15 -16.54 -12.43 14.37
CA ALA A 15 -16.86 -12.50 12.95
C ALA A 15 -18.28 -11.94 12.77
N LEU A 16 -18.40 -10.76 12.18
CA LEU A 16 -19.63 -10.24 11.58
C LEU A 16 -20.06 -11.22 10.49
N ALA A 17 -20.77 -12.28 10.89
CA ALA A 17 -21.56 -13.06 9.97
C ALA A 17 -22.63 -12.11 9.44
N ALA A 18 -22.61 -11.87 8.13
CA ALA A 18 -23.68 -11.18 7.42
C ALA A 18 -24.99 -11.93 7.67
N ILE A 19 -25.72 -11.52 8.71
CA ILE A 19 -27.08 -11.97 8.96
C ILE A 19 -27.91 -11.21 7.94
N MET A 20 -28.23 -11.91 6.84
CA MET A 20 -29.30 -11.52 5.94
C MET A 20 -30.53 -11.26 6.81
N ILE A 21 -30.85 -9.99 7.06
CA ILE A 21 -32.16 -9.57 7.52
C ILE A 21 -33.08 -9.89 6.35
N ALA A 22 -33.56 -11.13 6.31
CA ALA A 22 -34.68 -11.51 5.50
C ALA A 22 -35.87 -10.72 6.05
N SER A 23 -36.12 -9.56 5.46
CA SER A 23 -37.42 -8.91 5.49
C SER A 23 -38.40 -9.87 4.81
N VAL A 24 -38.87 -10.87 5.55
CA VAL A 24 -40.00 -11.71 5.14
C VAL A 24 -41.25 -10.86 5.35
N PHE A 25 -41.45 -9.86 4.50
CA PHE A 25 -42.74 -9.22 4.35
C PHE A 25 -43.38 -9.81 3.09
N ALA A 26 -43.95 -11.00 3.25
CA ALA A 26 -44.76 -11.63 2.22
C ALA A 26 -46.10 -10.88 2.08
N VAL A 27 -46.51 -10.67 0.84
CA VAL A 27 -47.77 -10.03 0.45
C VAL A 27 -48.95 -10.82 1.03
N MET A 28 -49.89 -10.12 1.68
CA MET A 28 -51.13 -10.68 2.25
C MET A 28 -51.87 -11.55 1.22
N MET A 29 -51.87 -12.87 1.41
CA MET A 29 -52.77 -13.78 0.71
C MET A 29 -53.97 -14.11 1.60
N PRO A 30 -55.19 -14.17 1.05
CA PRO A 30 -56.38 -14.56 1.82
C PRO A 30 -56.23 -16.02 2.26
N THR A 31 -56.42 -16.30 3.55
CA THR A 31 -56.47 -17.67 4.09
C THR A 31 -57.91 -18.19 4.02
N SER A 32 -58.15 -19.36 3.40
CA SER A 32 -59.46 -20.01 3.42
C SER A 32 -59.62 -20.83 4.71
N ALA A 33 -60.46 -20.37 5.64
CA ALA A 33 -60.82 -21.16 6.82
C ALA A 33 -61.81 -22.29 6.44
N ARG A 34 -61.47 -23.56 6.75
CA ARG A 34 -62.36 -24.70 6.49
C ARG A 34 -63.51 -24.77 7.50
N THR A 35 -64.57 -25.48 7.12
CA THR A 35 -65.53 -25.98 8.12
C THR A 35 -64.98 -27.22 8.82
N THR A 36 -65.60 -27.64 9.93
CA THR A 36 -65.25 -28.90 10.62
C THR A 36 -65.42 -30.16 9.76
N ALA A 37 -66.15 -30.07 8.63
CA ALA A 37 -66.31 -31.15 7.67
C ALA A 37 -65.25 -31.10 6.53
N GLY A 38 -64.34 -30.13 6.56
CA GLY A 38 -63.32 -29.95 5.54
C GLY A 38 -63.84 -29.47 4.19
N ALA A 39 -65.01 -28.84 4.17
CA ALA A 39 -65.58 -28.28 2.95
C ALA A 39 -64.66 -27.22 2.34
N VAL A 40 -64.41 -27.37 1.04
CA VAL A 40 -63.66 -26.42 0.21
C VAL A 40 -64.62 -25.86 -0.83
N GLU A 41 -64.65 -24.53 -0.96
CA GLU A 41 -65.44 -23.83 -1.96
C GLU A 41 -64.63 -23.53 -3.22
N LYS A 42 -65.32 -23.17 -4.31
CA LYS A 42 -64.64 -22.83 -5.56
C LYS A 42 -63.81 -21.56 -5.39
N GLY A 43 -62.53 -21.65 -5.76
CA GLY A 43 -61.58 -20.56 -5.65
C GLY A 43 -60.83 -20.50 -4.31
N ASP A 44 -61.12 -21.42 -3.38
CA ASP A 44 -60.34 -21.56 -2.14
C ASP A 44 -58.92 -22.02 -2.42
N ILE A 45 -58.02 -21.68 -1.49
CA ILE A 45 -56.65 -22.20 -1.44
C ILE A 45 -56.67 -23.49 -0.63
N ALA A 46 -56.00 -24.54 -1.12
CA ALA A 46 -55.69 -25.78 -0.42
C ALA A 46 -54.19 -26.03 -0.41
N TYR A 47 -53.68 -26.55 0.70
CA TYR A 47 -52.24 -26.65 0.88
C TYR A 47 -51.73 -28.04 0.53
N GLN A 48 -50.53 -28.11 -0.05
CA GLN A 48 -49.85 -29.39 -0.28
C GLN A 48 -49.81 -30.23 1.00
N GLY A 49 -50.18 -31.51 0.89
CA GLY A 49 -50.22 -32.42 2.03
C GLY A 49 -51.47 -32.31 2.91
N GLU A 50 -52.35 -31.30 2.71
CA GLU A 50 -53.64 -31.21 3.41
C GLU A 50 -54.53 -32.41 3.04
N ARG A 51 -55.14 -33.05 4.04
CA ARG A 51 -55.87 -34.33 3.89
C ARG A 51 -57.38 -34.14 4.09
N LEU A 52 -58.17 -35.19 3.90
CA LEU A 52 -59.59 -35.24 4.31
C LEU A 52 -60.45 -34.05 3.83
N LEU A 53 -60.09 -33.42 2.72
CA LEU A 53 -60.81 -32.27 2.17
C LEU A 53 -62.08 -32.75 1.48
N ASP A 54 -63.21 -32.09 1.72
CA ASP A 54 -64.42 -32.25 0.93
C ASP A 54 -64.44 -31.19 -0.18
N ILE A 55 -63.89 -31.57 -1.33
CA ILE A 55 -63.91 -30.78 -2.56
C ILE A 55 -65.09 -31.17 -3.48
N SER A 56 -66.13 -31.85 -2.97
CA SER A 56 -67.26 -32.31 -3.79
C SER A 56 -68.00 -31.15 -4.48
N VAL A 57 -68.09 -30.00 -3.80
CA VAL A 57 -68.66 -28.75 -4.34
C VAL A 57 -67.81 -28.19 -5.49
N VAL A 58 -66.48 -28.34 -5.39
CA VAL A 58 -65.53 -27.92 -6.43
C VAL A 58 -65.62 -28.85 -7.64
N MET A 59 -65.57 -30.16 -7.42
CA MET A 59 -65.45 -31.19 -8.47
C MET A 59 -66.75 -31.47 -9.23
N GLY A 60 -67.92 -31.37 -8.59
CA GLY A 60 -69.18 -31.81 -9.20
C GLY A 60 -69.13 -33.29 -9.60
N THR A 61 -69.19 -33.58 -10.91
CA THR A 61 -69.04 -34.95 -11.47
C THR A 61 -67.66 -35.25 -12.05
N GLU A 62 -66.75 -34.27 -12.03
CA GLU A 62 -65.42 -34.40 -12.62
C GLU A 62 -64.45 -35.18 -11.71
N THR A 63 -63.34 -35.65 -12.28
CA THR A 63 -62.35 -36.48 -11.55
C THR A 63 -60.90 -35.99 -11.71
N ILE A 64 -60.67 -34.92 -12.46
CA ILE A 64 -59.32 -34.38 -12.71
C ILE A 64 -59.32 -32.87 -12.49
N LEU A 65 -58.32 -32.39 -11.77
CA LEU A 65 -57.95 -30.98 -11.67
C LEU A 65 -56.81 -30.70 -12.67
N TYR A 66 -57.03 -29.79 -13.61
CA TYR A 66 -56.06 -29.37 -14.61
C TYR A 66 -55.41 -28.06 -14.19
N GLY A 67 -54.08 -28.03 -14.11
CA GLY A 67 -53.35 -26.79 -13.90
C GLY A 67 -53.61 -25.83 -15.07
N ILE A 68 -53.96 -24.59 -14.75
CA ILE A 68 -54.34 -23.59 -15.76
C ILE A 68 -53.10 -23.22 -16.58
N LYS A 69 -53.29 -23.11 -17.89
CA LYS A 69 -52.26 -22.73 -18.85
C LYS A 69 -51.66 -21.36 -18.50
N ASP A 70 -50.35 -21.21 -18.70
CA ASP A 70 -49.61 -19.97 -18.44
C ASP A 70 -49.61 -19.54 -16.95
N SER A 71 -49.95 -20.46 -16.02
CA SER A 71 -49.85 -20.28 -14.57
C SER A 71 -48.72 -21.12 -13.96
N THR A 72 -48.43 -20.95 -12.66
CA THR A 72 -47.44 -21.77 -11.94
C THR A 72 -47.79 -23.27 -11.92
N ALA A 73 -49.07 -23.61 -12.10
CA ALA A 73 -49.56 -24.99 -12.18
C ALA A 73 -49.58 -25.57 -13.61
N ASP A 74 -49.14 -24.81 -14.65
CA ASP A 74 -49.29 -25.23 -16.05
C ASP A 74 -48.69 -26.62 -16.33
N GLY A 75 -49.44 -27.41 -17.10
CA GLY A 75 -49.15 -28.79 -17.47
C GLY A 75 -49.38 -29.81 -16.37
N ALA A 76 -49.75 -29.41 -15.14
CA ALA A 76 -50.03 -30.34 -14.06
C ALA A 76 -51.45 -30.93 -14.18
N GLN A 77 -51.62 -32.17 -13.71
CA GLN A 77 -52.91 -32.81 -13.54
C GLN A 77 -52.94 -33.54 -12.21
N ILE A 78 -54.04 -33.41 -11.48
CA ILE A 78 -54.27 -34.13 -10.23
C ILE A 78 -55.54 -34.95 -10.39
N VAL A 79 -55.40 -36.28 -10.26
CA VAL A 79 -56.53 -37.21 -10.31
C VAL A 79 -57.16 -37.30 -8.92
N VAL A 80 -58.43 -36.91 -8.82
CA VAL A 80 -59.21 -36.93 -7.59
C VAL A 80 -59.94 -38.27 -7.49
N SER A 81 -59.43 -39.16 -6.65
CA SER A 81 -60.02 -40.50 -6.45
C SER A 81 -61.29 -40.47 -5.59
N ASN A 82 -61.39 -39.52 -4.66
CA ASN A 82 -62.56 -39.31 -3.82
C ASN A 82 -62.65 -37.82 -3.45
N ALA A 83 -63.66 -37.13 -3.96
CA ALA A 83 -63.85 -35.70 -3.72
C ALA A 83 -64.28 -35.37 -2.27
N SER A 84 -64.92 -36.31 -1.57
CA SER A 84 -65.36 -36.12 -0.16
C SER A 84 -64.28 -36.37 0.89
N SER A 85 -63.08 -36.76 0.47
CA SER A 85 -61.93 -37.05 1.33
C SER A 85 -60.63 -36.88 0.54
N PHE A 86 -60.54 -35.80 -0.23
CA PHE A 86 -59.40 -35.48 -1.06
C PHE A 86 -58.16 -35.20 -0.21
N THR A 87 -57.01 -35.61 -0.71
CA THR A 87 -55.70 -35.28 -0.13
C THR A 87 -54.90 -34.58 -1.21
N VAL A 88 -54.45 -33.36 -0.91
CA VAL A 88 -53.60 -32.60 -1.82
C VAL A 88 -52.25 -33.31 -1.90
N PRO A 89 -51.80 -33.77 -3.07
CA PRO A 89 -50.49 -34.39 -3.19
C PRO A 89 -49.39 -33.41 -2.77
N THR A 90 -48.42 -33.88 -1.98
CA THR A 90 -47.25 -33.06 -1.61
C THR A 90 -46.39 -32.68 -2.82
N THR A 91 -46.53 -33.41 -3.93
CA THR A 91 -45.85 -33.14 -5.21
C THR A 91 -46.70 -32.33 -6.20
N ALA A 92 -47.88 -31.85 -5.80
CA ALA A 92 -48.72 -31.02 -6.66
C ALA A 92 -47.98 -29.71 -6.99
N LYS A 93 -48.04 -29.23 -8.24
CA LYS A 93 -47.51 -27.89 -8.54
C LYS A 93 -48.37 -26.85 -7.83
N THR A 94 -47.75 -25.82 -7.28
CA THR A 94 -48.49 -24.68 -6.71
C THR A 94 -49.11 -23.86 -7.84
N GLY A 95 -50.26 -23.24 -7.59
CA GLY A 95 -50.99 -22.43 -8.54
C GLY A 95 -52.45 -22.83 -8.74
N PRO A 96 -53.14 -22.18 -9.69
CA PRO A 96 -54.56 -22.36 -9.93
C PRO A 96 -54.87 -23.60 -10.79
N TYR A 97 -55.92 -24.32 -10.40
CA TYR A 97 -56.45 -25.50 -11.06
C TYR A 97 -57.91 -25.30 -11.48
N ASN A 98 -58.28 -25.88 -12.63
CA ASN A 98 -59.63 -25.88 -13.18
C ASN A 98 -60.13 -27.31 -13.38
N ILE A 99 -61.40 -27.59 -13.11
CA ILE A 99 -61.96 -28.95 -13.19
C ILE A 99 -62.32 -29.39 -14.62
N THR A 100 -62.47 -28.44 -15.56
CA THR A 100 -62.94 -28.71 -16.93
C THR A 100 -61.78 -28.89 -17.90
N SER A 101 -60.82 -27.96 -17.91
CA SER A 101 -59.65 -28.04 -18.78
C SER A 101 -58.56 -27.06 -18.36
N ARG A 102 -57.33 -27.31 -18.81
CA ARG A 102 -56.21 -26.37 -18.65
C ARG A 102 -56.41 -25.00 -19.31
N GLU A 103 -57.34 -24.85 -20.25
CA GLU A 103 -57.64 -23.54 -20.89
C GLU A 103 -58.67 -22.72 -20.09
N GLY A 104 -59.06 -23.19 -18.88
CA GLY A 104 -59.98 -22.47 -18.01
C GLY A 104 -59.38 -21.13 -17.53
N LEU A 105 -60.21 -20.09 -17.48
CA LEU A 105 -59.78 -18.73 -17.09
C LEU A 105 -60.04 -18.41 -15.61
N THR A 106 -60.63 -19.34 -14.86
CA THR A 106 -60.98 -19.15 -13.45
C THR A 106 -60.53 -20.38 -12.67
N ALA A 107 -59.86 -20.13 -11.54
CA ALA A 107 -59.44 -21.17 -10.62
C ALA A 107 -60.66 -21.74 -9.89
N ASP A 108 -60.88 -23.05 -10.02
CA ASP A 108 -61.84 -23.79 -9.20
C ASP A 108 -61.19 -24.17 -7.85
N LEU A 109 -59.87 -24.35 -7.83
CA LEU A 109 -59.06 -24.59 -6.62
C LEU A 109 -57.67 -23.98 -6.82
N VAL A 110 -57.09 -23.35 -5.80
CA VAL A 110 -55.68 -22.94 -5.82
C VAL A 110 -54.91 -23.87 -4.90
N ILE A 111 -53.79 -24.42 -5.37
CA ILE A 111 -52.89 -25.21 -4.52
C ILE A 111 -51.70 -24.35 -4.14
N ASP A 112 -51.35 -24.31 -2.86
CA ASP A 112 -50.19 -23.56 -2.37
C ASP A 112 -49.31 -24.40 -1.45
N GLU A 113 -48.07 -23.95 -1.25
CA GLU A 113 -47.17 -24.55 -0.29
C GLU A 113 -47.44 -23.97 1.11
N PRO A 114 -47.65 -24.83 2.11
CA PRO A 114 -47.90 -24.34 3.46
C PRO A 114 -46.59 -23.93 4.15
N GLU A 115 -46.58 -22.72 4.71
CA GLU A 115 -45.41 -22.10 5.30
C GLU A 115 -45.72 -21.53 6.69
N ILE A 116 -44.71 -21.52 7.55
CA ILE A 116 -44.77 -20.88 8.87
C ILE A 116 -43.43 -20.21 9.17
N SER A 117 -43.48 -18.92 9.50
CA SER A 117 -42.33 -18.14 9.93
C SER A 117 -42.55 -17.59 11.34
N ALA A 118 -41.47 -17.18 12.00
CA ALA A 118 -41.55 -16.45 13.25
C ALA A 118 -40.41 -15.44 13.40
N GLY A 119 -40.49 -14.59 14.42
CA GLY A 119 -39.39 -13.75 14.88
C GLY A 119 -39.51 -13.47 16.38
N VAL A 120 -38.38 -13.12 16.99
CA VAL A 120 -38.29 -12.76 18.42
C VAL A 120 -38.01 -11.27 18.53
N PHE A 121 -38.87 -10.54 19.22
CA PHE A 121 -38.84 -9.08 19.29
C PHE A 121 -38.90 -8.59 20.73
N ILE A 122 -38.37 -7.40 20.98
CA ILE A 122 -38.58 -6.71 22.27
C ILE A 122 -40.06 -6.31 22.36
N GLU A 123 -40.72 -6.64 23.48
CA GLU A 123 -42.15 -6.35 23.70
C GLU A 123 -42.45 -4.86 23.49
N GLY A 124 -43.52 -4.55 22.75
CA GLY A 124 -43.92 -3.18 22.43
C GLY A 124 -43.11 -2.50 21.30
N THR A 125 -42.13 -3.19 20.70
CA THR A 125 -41.31 -2.66 19.59
C THR A 125 -41.39 -3.53 18.34
N THR A 126 -40.74 -3.07 17.26
CA THR A 126 -40.46 -3.83 16.04
C THR A 126 -39.02 -4.34 15.99
N ASP A 127 -38.25 -4.21 17.07
CA ASP A 127 -36.82 -4.54 17.10
C ASP A 127 -36.63 -6.03 17.34
N SER A 128 -36.07 -6.72 16.33
CA SER A 128 -35.74 -8.14 16.42
C SER A 128 -34.44 -8.36 17.20
N VAL A 129 -34.45 -9.38 18.06
CA VAL A 129 -33.28 -9.85 18.84
C VAL A 129 -32.61 -11.07 18.21
N VAL A 130 -33.13 -11.57 17.09
CA VAL A 130 -32.56 -12.72 16.38
C VAL A 130 -31.13 -12.40 15.95
N GLY A 131 -30.20 -13.27 16.31
CA GLY A 131 -28.75 -13.14 16.08
C GLY A 131 -28.04 -12.17 17.01
N LYS A 132 -28.74 -11.55 17.97
CA LYS A 132 -28.19 -10.55 18.89
C LYS A 132 -28.03 -11.11 20.30
N SER A 133 -27.36 -10.35 21.15
CA SER A 133 -27.27 -10.61 22.59
C SER A 133 -28.11 -9.61 23.37
N ILE A 134 -28.84 -10.11 24.37
CA ILE A 134 -29.69 -9.32 25.26
C ILE A 134 -29.39 -9.67 26.72
N PRO A 135 -29.48 -8.70 27.64
CA PRO A 135 -29.37 -8.96 29.08
C PRO A 135 -30.61 -9.68 29.61
N ARG A 136 -30.47 -10.31 30.78
CA ARG A 136 -31.61 -10.71 31.61
C ARG A 136 -32.52 -9.52 31.91
N GLY A 137 -33.82 -9.79 32.03
CA GLY A 137 -34.86 -8.79 32.29
C GLY A 137 -35.41 -8.09 31.05
N THR A 138 -34.98 -8.51 29.86
CA THR A 138 -35.56 -8.06 28.60
C THR A 138 -36.93 -8.72 28.42
N LEU A 139 -37.98 -7.92 28.18
CA LEU A 139 -39.31 -8.42 27.85
C LEU A 139 -39.40 -8.75 26.35
N LEU A 140 -39.78 -9.97 26.02
CA LEU A 140 -39.84 -10.49 24.66
C LEU A 140 -41.27 -10.80 24.20
N GLN A 141 -41.47 -10.75 22.89
CA GLN A 141 -42.63 -11.27 22.19
C GLN A 141 -42.18 -12.07 20.96
N ILE A 142 -42.85 -13.20 20.71
CA ILE A 142 -42.64 -14.02 19.51
C ILE A 142 -43.80 -13.73 18.57
N ARG A 143 -43.51 -13.28 17.36
CA ARG A 143 -44.51 -13.07 16.31
C ARG A 143 -44.47 -14.25 15.37
N VAL A 144 -45.60 -14.90 15.14
CA VAL A 144 -45.72 -16.08 14.29
C VAL A 144 -46.69 -15.81 13.15
N GLU A 145 -46.29 -16.18 11.94
CA GLU A 145 -47.07 -15.94 10.72
C GLU A 145 -47.25 -17.25 9.93
N PRO A 146 -48.34 -17.99 10.18
CA PRO A 146 -48.72 -19.13 9.34
C PRO A 146 -49.50 -18.67 8.11
N ASN A 147 -49.18 -19.20 6.92
CA ASN A 147 -49.90 -18.84 5.70
C ASN A 147 -51.23 -19.61 5.51
N PHE A 148 -51.58 -20.50 6.44
CA PHE A 148 -52.71 -21.45 6.37
C PHE A 148 -53.80 -21.24 7.43
N GLY A 149 -53.80 -20.08 8.11
CA GLY A 149 -54.62 -19.79 9.31
C GLY A 149 -56.09 -20.21 9.26
N GLY A 150 -56.69 -20.39 10.44
CA GLY A 150 -58.06 -20.84 10.69
C GLY A 150 -58.16 -22.35 10.93
N ILE A 151 -59.34 -22.91 10.70
CA ILE A 151 -59.62 -24.34 10.83
C ILE A 151 -59.08 -25.05 9.58
N ILE A 152 -58.17 -26.02 9.78
CA ILE A 152 -57.84 -27.11 8.85
C ILE A 152 -58.54 -28.34 9.42
N VAL A 153 -59.09 -29.23 8.58
CA VAL A 153 -59.95 -30.36 8.99
C VAL A 153 -59.39 -31.10 10.22
N PRO A 154 -59.90 -30.84 11.43
CA PRO A 154 -59.20 -31.29 12.62
C PRO A 154 -59.60 -32.74 12.92
N ARG A 155 -58.63 -33.57 13.34
CA ARG A 155 -58.93 -34.93 13.81
C ARG A 155 -59.67 -34.93 15.15
N GLU A 156 -59.53 -33.84 15.92
CA GLU A 156 -60.05 -33.70 17.29
C GLU A 156 -61.07 -32.53 17.50
N GLY A 157 -61.40 -31.76 16.46
CA GLY A 157 -62.29 -30.59 16.56
C GLY A 157 -61.63 -29.31 17.12
N GLY A 158 -61.92 -28.14 16.53
CA GLY A 158 -61.39 -26.82 16.95
C GLY A 158 -60.49 -26.14 15.90
N ASP A 159 -59.89 -25.00 16.27
CA ASP A 159 -58.92 -24.29 15.43
C ASP A 159 -57.62 -25.10 15.26
N SER A 160 -56.97 -24.96 14.10
CA SER A 160 -55.61 -25.47 13.88
C SER A 160 -54.67 -24.89 14.93
N LYS A 161 -53.68 -25.68 15.39
CA LYS A 161 -52.73 -25.21 16.39
C LYS A 161 -51.30 -25.22 15.87
N ILE A 162 -50.56 -24.19 16.25
CA ILE A 162 -49.12 -24.12 16.09
C ILE A 162 -48.44 -24.43 17.41
N LYS A 163 -47.27 -25.06 17.36
CA LYS A 163 -46.37 -25.30 18.47
C LYS A 163 -45.25 -24.27 18.38
N VAL A 164 -45.09 -23.46 19.41
CA VAL A 164 -43.85 -22.71 19.60
C VAL A 164 -43.00 -23.49 20.58
N LYS A 165 -41.74 -23.72 20.18
CA LYS A 165 -40.71 -24.42 20.93
C LYS A 165 -39.60 -23.42 21.26
N ILE A 166 -39.21 -23.39 22.53
CA ILE A 166 -38.09 -22.59 23.03
C ILE A 166 -37.09 -23.54 23.69
N ASP A 167 -35.85 -23.52 23.20
CA ASP A 167 -34.74 -24.35 23.70
C ASP A 167 -33.78 -23.51 24.55
N GLU A 168 -33.50 -24.01 25.76
CA GLU A 168 -32.53 -23.42 26.68
C GLU A 168 -31.07 -23.68 26.26
N PRO A 169 -30.12 -22.82 26.67
CA PRO A 169 -28.70 -23.02 26.42
C PRO A 169 -28.16 -24.31 27.09
N GLY A 170 -27.31 -25.08 26.39
CA GLY A 170 -26.60 -26.22 26.98
C GLY A 170 -27.29 -27.59 26.86
N GLY A 171 -28.45 -27.68 26.21
CA GLY A 171 -28.93 -28.89 25.55
C GLY A 171 -29.30 -30.10 26.42
N THR A 172 -29.39 -29.97 27.75
CA THR A 172 -30.01 -31.03 28.57
C THR A 172 -30.73 -30.47 29.80
N ALA A 173 -31.91 -29.88 29.59
CA ALA A 173 -33.15 -30.11 30.33
C ALA A 173 -34.17 -29.01 29.93
N TYR A 174 -35.42 -29.42 29.69
CA TYR A 174 -36.59 -28.55 29.42
C TYR A 174 -36.62 -27.85 28.04
N GLU A 175 -37.19 -28.54 27.05
CA GLU A 175 -37.74 -27.87 25.87
C GLU A 175 -39.16 -27.40 26.20
N TYR A 176 -39.43 -26.10 26.06
CA TYR A 176 -40.78 -25.59 26.29
C TYR A 176 -41.57 -25.60 25.00
N THR A 177 -42.53 -26.52 24.90
CA THR A 177 -43.45 -26.57 23.76
C THR A 177 -44.84 -26.13 24.19
N LYS A 178 -45.35 -25.05 23.58
CA LYS A 178 -46.71 -24.56 23.84
C LYS A 178 -47.53 -24.46 22.56
N LYS A 179 -48.82 -24.83 22.65
CA LYS A 179 -49.76 -24.78 21.53
C LYS A 179 -50.56 -23.47 21.55
N PHE A 180 -50.66 -22.80 20.41
CA PHE A 180 -51.49 -21.60 20.20
C PHE A 180 -52.44 -21.83 19.03
N ASN A 181 -53.63 -21.22 19.08
CA ASN A 181 -54.55 -21.25 17.95
C ASN A 181 -53.95 -20.49 16.78
N ALA A 182 -54.04 -21.07 15.59
CA ALA A 182 -53.63 -20.45 14.34
C ALA A 182 -54.80 -19.65 13.73
N ASP A 183 -55.50 -18.84 14.51
CA ASP A 183 -56.75 -18.16 14.13
C ASP A 183 -56.55 -16.77 13.50
N ALA A 184 -55.30 -16.32 13.40
CA ALA A 184 -54.90 -15.04 12.81
C ALA A 184 -53.70 -15.21 11.87
N GLN A 185 -53.53 -14.23 10.96
CA GLN A 185 -52.38 -14.15 10.05
C GLN A 185 -51.07 -13.80 10.79
N GLU A 186 -51.17 -13.02 11.87
CA GLU A 186 -50.07 -12.73 12.80
C GLU A 186 -50.54 -13.10 14.21
N ILE A 187 -49.77 -13.96 14.87
CA ILE A 187 -50.02 -14.41 16.25
C ILE A 187 -48.91 -13.85 17.11
N ILE A 188 -49.27 -12.93 18.01
CA ILE A 188 -48.33 -12.30 18.94
C ILE A 188 -48.36 -13.07 20.25
N VAL A 189 -47.31 -13.86 20.47
CA VAL A 189 -47.09 -14.59 21.70
C VAL A 189 -46.24 -13.75 22.63
N ALA A 190 -46.81 -13.27 23.73
CA ALA A 190 -46.15 -12.34 24.65
C ALA A 190 -46.30 -12.78 26.11
N GLY A 191 -45.65 -12.06 27.03
CA GLY A 191 -45.84 -12.26 28.48
C GLY A 191 -47.25 -11.88 28.94
N SER A 192 -47.90 -10.93 28.27
CA SER A 192 -49.24 -10.46 28.57
C SER A 192 -50.18 -10.53 27.35
N GLY A 193 -51.50 -10.66 27.57
CA GLY A 193 -52.50 -10.66 26.50
C GLY A 193 -53.19 -12.02 26.21
N PRO A 194 -53.99 -12.10 25.12
CA PRO A 194 -54.84 -13.26 24.84
C PRO A 194 -54.06 -14.53 24.43
N TYR A 195 -52.86 -14.39 23.87
CA TYR A 195 -51.97 -15.50 23.49
C TYR A 195 -50.74 -15.57 24.41
N ALA A 196 -50.93 -15.41 25.72
CA ALA A 196 -49.83 -15.35 26.67
C ALA A 196 -49.12 -16.70 26.91
N TRP A 197 -47.80 -16.65 27.11
CA TRP A 197 -47.00 -17.81 27.53
C TRP A 197 -47.14 -18.11 29.03
N GLY A 198 -48.35 -18.49 29.50
CA GLY A 198 -48.60 -18.94 30.89
C GLY A 198 -48.49 -20.46 31.15
N GLY A 199 -48.47 -20.87 32.43
CA GLY A 199 -48.43 -22.27 32.92
C GLY A 199 -47.18 -22.57 33.76
N ASP A 200 -46.74 -23.84 33.84
CA ASP A 200 -45.43 -24.27 34.38
C ASP A 200 -44.26 -24.00 33.40
N ALA A 201 -44.41 -23.02 32.49
CA ALA A 201 -43.54 -22.73 31.34
C ALA A 201 -42.87 -21.35 31.50
N PRO A 202 -41.78 -21.02 30.77
CA PRO A 202 -41.04 -19.78 30.96
C PRO A 202 -41.90 -18.59 30.56
N THR A 203 -41.93 -17.58 31.40
CA THR A 203 -42.40 -16.26 30.99
C THR A 203 -41.46 -15.72 29.90
N LEU A 204 -41.97 -14.93 28.94
CA LEU A 204 -41.15 -14.21 27.96
C LEU A 204 -40.47 -12.95 28.57
N ASP A 205 -40.47 -12.87 29.90
CA ASP A 205 -39.60 -12.00 30.69
C ASP A 205 -38.30 -12.75 30.99
N THR A 206 -37.17 -12.28 30.46
CA THR A 206 -35.89 -12.98 30.59
C THR A 206 -35.21 -12.78 31.95
N THR A 207 -35.86 -12.16 32.94
CA THR A 207 -35.27 -11.88 34.28
C THR A 207 -34.63 -13.12 34.91
N ASP A 208 -35.33 -14.25 34.87
CA ASP A 208 -34.91 -15.51 35.50
C ASP A 208 -34.32 -16.53 34.52
N TRP A 209 -34.06 -16.14 33.27
CA TRP A 209 -33.58 -17.05 32.23
C TRP A 209 -32.09 -17.38 32.37
N ASP A 210 -31.69 -18.61 32.04
CA ASP A 210 -30.27 -18.97 31.95
C ASP A 210 -29.53 -18.22 30.85
N THR A 211 -28.26 -17.89 31.11
CA THR A 211 -27.41 -17.22 30.13
C THR A 211 -26.91 -18.22 29.08
N GLY A 212 -26.81 -17.79 27.83
CA GLY A 212 -26.33 -18.55 26.68
C GLY A 212 -27.26 -18.40 25.48
N THR A 213 -27.03 -19.22 24.46
CA THR A 213 -27.83 -19.19 23.22
C THR A 213 -29.15 -19.92 23.38
N TRP A 214 -30.24 -19.18 23.23
CA TRP A 214 -31.61 -19.67 23.18
C TRP A 214 -32.05 -19.84 21.73
N LYS A 215 -32.90 -20.86 21.47
CA LYS A 215 -33.46 -21.08 20.13
C LYS A 215 -34.97 -21.09 20.16
N VAL A 216 -35.58 -20.44 19.18
CA VAL A 216 -37.03 -20.46 18.95
C VAL A 216 -37.32 -21.19 17.64
N LYS A 217 -38.26 -22.12 17.69
CA LYS A 217 -38.75 -22.85 16.52
C LYS A 217 -40.26 -22.96 16.57
N VAL A 218 -40.92 -22.77 15.43
CA VAL A 218 -42.37 -22.93 15.34
C VAL A 218 -42.69 -24.08 14.40
N SER A 219 -43.68 -24.89 14.75
CA SER A 219 -44.14 -26.00 13.90
C SER A 219 -45.64 -26.19 13.99
N THR A 220 -46.23 -26.91 13.03
CA THR A 220 -47.64 -27.29 13.09
C THR A 220 -47.91 -28.39 14.12
N ASP A 221 -49.09 -28.39 14.72
CA ASP A 221 -49.58 -29.53 15.49
C ASP A 221 -50.36 -30.49 14.59
N LYS A 222 -49.70 -31.53 14.09
CA LYS A 222 -50.25 -32.56 13.17
C LYS A 222 -51.69 -32.99 13.47
N ASP A 223 -52.04 -33.19 14.74
CA ASP A 223 -53.37 -33.70 15.12
C ASP A 223 -54.50 -32.69 14.84
N THR A 224 -54.20 -31.39 14.97
CA THR A 224 -55.15 -30.29 14.69
C THR A 224 -54.99 -29.72 13.29
N CYS A 225 -53.81 -29.81 12.70
CA CYS A 225 -53.51 -29.38 11.34
C CYS A 225 -53.60 -30.53 10.32
N ASN A 226 -54.30 -31.62 10.63
CA ASN A 226 -54.64 -32.66 9.65
C ASN A 226 -53.43 -33.31 8.96
N ASP A 227 -52.47 -33.73 9.78
CA ASP A 227 -51.16 -34.29 9.41
C ASP A 227 -50.20 -33.32 8.69
N LEU A 228 -50.57 -32.04 8.52
CA LEU A 228 -49.66 -31.02 8.02
C LEU A 228 -48.45 -30.89 8.96
N ASP A 229 -47.25 -31.11 8.44
CA ASP A 229 -45.99 -31.23 9.19
C ASP A 229 -44.94 -30.26 8.69
N ILE A 230 -45.03 -29.01 9.12
CA ILE A 230 -44.14 -27.94 8.68
C ILE A 230 -43.49 -27.34 9.90
N SER A 231 -42.25 -26.90 9.73
CA SER A 231 -41.49 -26.18 10.76
C SER A 231 -40.83 -24.96 10.15
N SER A 232 -40.74 -23.90 10.94
CA SER A 232 -39.93 -22.73 10.63
C SER A 232 -38.43 -23.07 10.70
N ALA A 233 -37.60 -22.12 10.26
CA ALA A 233 -36.19 -22.07 10.64
C ALA A 233 -36.05 -21.95 12.18
N GLU A 234 -34.84 -22.23 12.68
CA GLU A 234 -34.47 -21.95 14.07
C GLU A 234 -33.97 -20.50 14.18
N TYR A 235 -34.56 -19.77 15.12
CA TYR A 235 -34.22 -18.38 15.41
C TYR A 235 -33.43 -18.32 16.71
N GLU A 236 -32.15 -17.96 16.62
CA GLU A 236 -31.24 -17.96 17.77
C GLU A 236 -31.04 -16.54 18.31
N PHE A 237 -30.90 -16.41 19.62
CA PHE A 237 -30.45 -15.18 20.30
C PHE A 237 -29.73 -15.54 21.59
N THR A 238 -28.90 -14.65 22.12
CA THR A 238 -28.11 -14.94 23.33
C THR A 238 -28.62 -14.13 24.52
N VAL A 239 -29.03 -14.80 25.60
CA VAL A 239 -29.27 -14.13 26.88
C VAL A 239 -27.95 -14.08 27.65
N ARG A 240 -27.54 -12.91 28.14
CA ARG A 240 -26.34 -12.74 28.96
C ARG A 240 -26.67 -12.17 30.34
N ALA A 241 -25.72 -12.27 31.26
CA ALA A 241 -25.81 -11.55 32.52
C ALA A 241 -25.84 -10.03 32.24
N GLU A 242 -26.42 -9.26 33.16
CA GLU A 242 -26.31 -7.80 33.10
C GLU A 242 -24.84 -7.42 33.31
N GLU A 243 -24.20 -6.92 32.25
CA GLU A 243 -22.81 -6.49 32.26
C GLU A 243 -22.74 -5.20 31.45
N LEU A 244 -22.33 -4.13 32.14
CA LEU A 244 -21.91 -2.88 31.54
C LEU A 244 -20.40 -2.98 31.35
N SER A 245 -19.93 -2.78 30.12
CA SER A 245 -18.50 -2.63 29.85
C SER A 245 -18.20 -1.50 28.89
N ILE A 246 -16.97 -1.00 28.94
CA ILE A 246 -16.43 -0.03 28.00
C ILE A 246 -15.08 -0.51 27.46
N GLU A 247 -14.93 -0.48 26.15
CA GLU A 247 -13.69 -0.86 25.47
C GLU A 247 -13.24 0.30 24.59
N ALA A 248 -11.94 0.58 24.59
CA ALA A 248 -11.29 1.48 23.64
C ALA A 248 -10.69 0.65 22.51
N GLU A 249 -10.80 1.13 21.28
CA GLU A 249 -10.18 0.49 20.11
C GLU A 249 -8.66 0.38 20.28
N GLU A 250 -8.06 1.47 20.77
CA GLU A 250 -6.63 1.54 21.10
C GLU A 250 -6.42 2.03 22.53
N SER A 251 -5.36 1.53 23.17
CA SER A 251 -4.98 1.94 24.54
C SER A 251 -4.04 3.15 24.57
N GLU A 252 -3.48 3.53 23.42
CA GLU A 252 -2.62 4.69 23.21
C GLU A 252 -2.99 5.32 21.86
N VAL A 253 -3.18 6.64 21.80
CA VAL A 253 -3.54 7.40 20.59
C VAL A 253 -2.65 8.64 20.48
N GLY A 254 -2.33 9.08 19.27
CA GLY A 254 -1.60 10.33 19.09
C GLY A 254 -2.49 11.56 19.29
N LYS A 255 -1.91 12.65 19.80
CA LYS A 255 -2.59 13.94 19.89
C LYS A 255 -3.01 14.39 18.49
N GLY A 256 -4.30 14.70 18.33
CA GLY A 256 -4.93 15.03 17.05
C GLY A 256 -5.80 13.90 16.47
N GLU A 257 -5.58 12.65 16.91
CA GLU A 257 -6.44 11.52 16.56
C GLU A 257 -7.62 11.37 17.52
N ASP A 258 -8.70 10.73 17.06
CA ASP A 258 -9.86 10.45 17.90
C ASP A 258 -9.64 9.18 18.73
N MET A 259 -9.94 9.23 20.03
CA MET A 259 -10.18 7.99 20.78
C MET A 259 -11.52 7.41 20.33
N ILE A 260 -11.54 6.16 19.91
CA ILE A 260 -12.76 5.44 19.54
C ILE A 260 -13.12 4.46 20.67
N LEU A 261 -14.34 4.60 21.21
CA LEU A 261 -14.80 3.81 22.35
C LEU A 261 -16.16 3.16 22.07
N THR A 262 -16.33 1.94 22.55
CA THR A 262 -17.57 1.17 22.47
C THR A 262 -18.06 0.83 23.88
N VAL A 263 -19.28 1.24 24.20
CA VAL A 263 -19.99 0.82 25.41
C VAL A 263 -20.88 -0.36 25.08
N ASN A 264 -20.78 -1.42 25.88
CA ASN A 264 -21.64 -2.58 25.81
C ASN A 264 -22.55 -2.60 27.04
N GLY A 265 -23.86 -2.58 26.80
CA GLY A 265 -24.87 -2.54 27.85
C GLY A 265 -26.22 -3.08 27.39
N ASN A 266 -27.26 -2.79 28.14
CA ASN A 266 -28.62 -3.20 27.86
C ASN A 266 -29.13 -2.52 26.58
N PRO A 267 -29.87 -3.21 25.69
CA PRO A 267 -30.44 -2.61 24.50
C PRO A 267 -31.31 -1.39 24.79
N ASN A 268 -31.27 -0.40 23.89
CA ASN A 268 -32.11 0.81 23.94
C ASN A 268 -32.05 1.59 25.27
N THR A 269 -30.95 1.45 26.02
CA THR A 269 -30.78 1.99 27.38
C THR A 269 -29.81 3.17 27.37
N TYR A 270 -30.06 4.14 28.25
CA TYR A 270 -29.18 5.29 28.42
C TYR A 270 -28.08 5.00 29.43
N TYR A 271 -26.85 5.38 29.10
CA TYR A 271 -25.67 5.32 29.94
C TYR A 271 -25.03 6.70 30.06
N TYR A 272 -24.47 7.01 31.22
CA TYR A 272 -23.73 8.25 31.44
C TYR A 272 -22.24 7.96 31.33
N THR A 273 -21.53 8.69 30.48
CA THR A 273 -20.06 8.61 30.36
C THR A 273 -19.41 9.91 30.79
N ILE A 274 -18.23 9.83 31.38
CA ILE A 274 -17.43 10.99 31.80
C ILE A 274 -15.93 10.72 31.66
N ILE A 275 -15.21 11.73 31.19
CA ILE A 275 -13.76 11.76 31.12
C ILE A 275 -13.22 12.34 32.43
N THR A 276 -12.26 11.65 33.03
CA THR A 276 -11.66 11.99 34.31
C THR A 276 -10.14 12.16 34.17
N ASP A 277 -9.48 12.67 35.22
CA ASP A 277 -8.04 13.02 35.19
C ASP A 277 -7.66 14.13 34.17
N VAL A 278 -8.62 15.00 33.85
CA VAL A 278 -8.49 16.06 32.82
C VAL A 278 -7.73 17.28 33.32
N ASP A 279 -6.83 17.83 32.49
CA ASP A 279 -6.32 19.18 32.68
C ASP A 279 -7.32 20.21 32.16
N PRO A 280 -7.78 21.17 32.97
CA PRO A 280 -8.67 22.21 32.48
C PRO A 280 -8.04 23.14 31.44
N THR A 281 -6.71 23.20 31.31
CA THR A 281 -6.06 24.03 30.27
C THR A 281 -5.93 23.31 28.93
N GLU A 282 -5.91 21.98 28.94
CA GLU A 282 -5.71 21.12 27.77
C GLU A 282 -6.70 19.93 27.81
N PRO A 283 -8.02 20.19 27.73
CA PRO A 283 -9.02 19.13 27.84
C PRO A 283 -9.26 18.40 26.51
N PRO A 284 -9.43 17.07 26.52
CA PRO A 284 -10.07 16.35 25.41
C PRO A 284 -11.58 16.68 25.35
N ALA A 285 -12.26 16.34 24.26
CA ALA A 285 -13.69 16.61 24.11
C ALA A 285 -14.45 15.48 23.42
N ILE A 286 -15.58 15.03 23.99
CA ILE A 286 -16.48 14.07 23.33
C ILE A 286 -17.09 14.72 22.10
N LYS A 287 -16.97 14.07 20.93
CA LYS A 287 -17.51 14.57 19.66
C LYS A 287 -19.03 14.44 19.60
N THR A 288 -19.67 15.43 18.97
CA THR A 288 -21.11 15.40 18.68
C THR A 288 -21.43 14.41 17.57
N GLY A 289 -22.42 13.55 17.78
CA GLY A 289 -22.87 12.56 16.78
C GLY A 289 -22.89 11.13 17.34
N GLY A 290 -23.22 10.16 16.48
CA GLY A 290 -23.27 8.74 16.85
C GLY A 290 -24.28 8.43 17.96
N ASP A 291 -23.84 7.66 18.96
CA ASP A 291 -24.69 7.22 20.07
C ASP A 291 -24.71 8.18 21.26
N ALA A 292 -23.90 9.23 21.24
CA ALA A 292 -24.00 10.35 22.17
C ALA A 292 -25.25 11.19 21.86
N LYS A 293 -26.26 11.12 22.75
CA LYS A 293 -27.55 11.81 22.57
C LYS A 293 -27.61 13.16 23.26
N ALA A 294 -26.74 13.41 24.25
CA ALA A 294 -26.53 14.73 24.84
C ALA A 294 -25.10 14.81 25.40
N ILE A 295 -24.44 15.95 25.23
CA ILE A 295 -23.06 16.19 25.66
C ILE A 295 -23.05 17.41 26.58
N SER A 296 -22.23 17.39 27.62
CA SER A 296 -22.08 18.50 28.55
C SER A 296 -21.46 19.72 27.86
N PRO A 297 -21.71 20.95 28.35
CA PRO A 297 -21.16 22.17 27.73
C PRO A 297 -19.63 22.23 27.66
N ASP A 298 -18.94 21.53 28.56
CA ASP A 298 -17.48 21.39 28.58
C ASP A 298 -16.97 20.23 27.73
N GLY A 299 -17.84 19.42 27.14
CA GLY A 299 -17.47 18.28 26.30
C GLY A 299 -16.94 17.06 27.06
N LEU A 300 -16.90 17.09 28.40
CA LEU A 300 -16.25 16.03 29.20
C LEU A 300 -17.20 14.89 29.61
N ALA A 301 -18.51 15.05 29.43
CA ALA A 301 -19.50 14.04 29.77
C ALA A 301 -20.59 13.92 28.72
N ALA A 302 -21.17 12.73 28.59
CA ALA A 302 -22.27 12.49 27.65
C ALA A 302 -23.29 11.47 28.15
N TRP A 303 -24.52 11.60 27.67
CA TRP A 303 -25.54 10.56 27.74
C TRP A 303 -25.53 9.76 26.44
N LEU A 304 -25.06 8.52 26.51
CA LEU A 304 -25.06 7.56 25.42
C LEU A 304 -26.37 6.78 25.42
N LYS A 305 -26.89 6.42 24.24
CA LYS A 305 -28.02 5.49 24.14
C LYS A 305 -27.60 4.31 23.28
N THR A 306 -27.60 3.11 23.86
CA THR A 306 -27.30 1.89 23.12
C THR A 306 -28.36 1.59 22.08
N GLY A 307 -27.94 0.93 21.01
CA GLY A 307 -28.81 0.35 20.00
C GLY A 307 -29.57 -0.86 20.50
N SER A 308 -30.37 -1.46 19.60
CA SER A 308 -31.10 -2.72 19.87
C SER A 308 -30.19 -3.94 20.11
N ASP A 309 -28.91 -3.81 19.77
CA ASP A 309 -27.83 -4.77 20.00
C ASP A 309 -27.10 -4.55 21.33
N GLY A 310 -27.42 -3.46 22.06
CA GLY A 310 -26.75 -3.13 23.31
C GLY A 310 -25.42 -2.40 23.16
N LEU A 311 -25.06 -1.96 21.95
CA LEU A 311 -23.81 -1.23 21.69
C LEU A 311 -24.06 0.27 21.55
N ALA A 312 -23.11 1.08 22.02
CA ALA A 312 -23.04 2.51 21.77
C ALA A 312 -21.60 2.90 21.42
N GLU A 313 -21.37 3.43 20.22
CA GLU A 313 -20.06 3.93 19.79
C GLU A 313 -19.99 5.46 19.90
N PHE A 314 -18.87 5.97 20.40
CA PHE A 314 -18.60 7.40 20.47
C PHE A 314 -17.10 7.69 20.33
N LYS A 315 -16.79 8.95 20.00
CA LYS A 315 -15.42 9.43 19.78
C LYS A 315 -15.06 10.57 20.73
N ILE A 316 -13.78 10.65 21.11
CA ILE A 316 -13.21 11.75 21.88
C ILE A 316 -12.09 12.40 21.07
N ASP A 317 -12.24 13.69 20.79
CA ASP A 317 -11.23 14.54 20.15
C ASP A 317 -10.07 14.80 21.12
N THR A 318 -8.85 14.53 20.68
CA THR A 318 -7.61 14.74 21.45
C THR A 318 -6.81 15.96 21.00
N THR A 319 -7.29 16.76 20.04
CA THR A 319 -6.57 17.94 19.54
C THR A 319 -6.16 18.90 20.66
N GLY A 320 -7.04 19.09 21.64
CA GLY A 320 -6.80 19.93 22.82
C GLY A 320 -6.17 19.22 24.01
N ALA A 321 -5.95 17.90 23.92
CA ALA A 321 -5.46 17.07 25.01
C ALA A 321 -3.94 17.19 25.18
N ASP A 322 -3.47 16.94 26.40
CA ASP A 322 -2.06 16.86 26.75
C ASP A 322 -1.58 15.39 26.84
N ASP A 323 -0.26 15.18 26.85
CA ASP A 323 0.34 13.84 26.99
C ASP A 323 0.09 13.28 28.39
N ARG A 324 -1.00 12.52 28.51
CA ARG A 324 -1.37 11.80 29.73
C ARG A 324 -2.29 10.63 29.45
N SER A 325 -2.54 9.83 30.50
CA SER A 325 -3.60 8.83 30.49
C SER A 325 -4.90 9.41 31.02
N TYR A 326 -5.93 9.38 30.20
CA TYR A 326 -7.30 9.73 30.59
C TYR A 326 -8.06 8.48 30.99
N THR A 327 -8.86 8.58 32.04
CA THR A 327 -9.75 7.50 32.48
C THR A 327 -11.18 7.86 32.06
N ILE A 328 -11.78 7.03 31.20
CA ILE A 328 -13.16 7.19 30.72
C ILE A 328 -14.03 6.20 31.49
N LYS A 329 -15.01 6.72 32.22
CA LYS A 329 -15.93 5.92 33.04
C LYS A 329 -17.31 5.90 32.41
N VAL A 330 -17.98 4.76 32.46
CA VAL A 330 -19.39 4.61 32.06
C VAL A 330 -20.24 4.11 33.22
N TYR A 331 -21.44 4.66 33.36
CA TYR A 331 -22.39 4.35 34.43
C TYR A 331 -23.77 4.07 33.87
N LYS A 332 -24.47 3.09 34.43
CA LYS A 332 -25.86 2.78 34.07
C LYS A 332 -26.85 3.89 34.46
N VAL A 333 -26.88 4.28 35.73
CA VAL A 333 -27.68 5.44 36.21
C VAL A 333 -27.02 6.05 37.47
N PRO A 334 -26.01 6.92 37.32
CA PRO A 334 -25.33 7.53 38.46
C PRO A 334 -26.23 8.50 39.23
N GLU A 335 -26.03 8.59 40.54
CA GLU A 335 -26.61 9.67 41.34
C GLU A 335 -25.64 10.84 41.39
N GLY A 336 -26.12 12.05 41.08
CA GLY A 336 -25.34 13.26 41.32
C GLY A 336 -25.45 13.70 42.77
N THR A 337 -24.32 13.98 43.40
CA THR A 337 -24.23 14.36 44.82
C THR A 337 -24.92 15.69 45.15
N THR A 338 -25.08 16.57 44.16
CA THR A 338 -25.66 17.92 44.31
C THR A 338 -26.87 18.15 43.40
N THR A 339 -26.89 17.54 42.21
CA THR A 339 -27.97 17.64 41.23
C THR A 339 -28.32 16.25 40.69
N PRO A 340 -29.61 15.87 40.63
CA PRO A 340 -30.02 14.62 40.01
C PRO A 340 -29.59 14.56 38.54
N LEU A 341 -28.86 13.51 38.16
CA LEU A 341 -28.47 13.21 36.78
C LEU A 341 -29.67 12.60 36.04
N ARG A 342 -30.00 13.14 34.87
CA ARG A 342 -31.20 12.78 34.10
C ARG A 342 -30.89 12.78 32.61
N HIS A 343 -31.21 11.67 31.96
CA HIS A 343 -31.06 11.49 30.51
C HIS A 343 -32.17 12.25 29.73
N PRO A 344 -31.98 12.48 28.41
CA PRO A 344 -32.88 13.32 27.60
C PRO A 344 -34.33 12.83 27.44
N ALA A 345 -34.62 11.55 27.74
CA ALA A 345 -35.93 10.94 27.49
C ALA A 345 -36.82 10.84 28.75
N VAL A 346 -36.45 11.51 29.84
CA VAL A 346 -37.27 11.56 31.05
C VAL A 346 -38.49 12.47 30.82
N SER A 347 -39.69 11.92 31.04
CA SER A 347 -40.96 12.65 30.84
C SER A 347 -41.08 13.88 31.73
N GLY A 348 -41.35 15.05 31.13
CA GLY A 348 -41.60 16.32 31.84
C GLY A 348 -40.37 17.21 32.09
N ILE A 349 -39.26 16.95 31.40
CA ILE A 349 -38.02 17.74 31.47
C ILE A 349 -37.56 18.08 30.05
N ASP A 350 -37.12 19.32 29.83
CA ASP A 350 -36.72 19.81 28.50
C ASP A 350 -35.23 19.54 28.17
N ASP A 351 -34.34 19.44 29.17
CA ASP A 351 -32.88 19.28 28.99
C ASP A 351 -32.27 18.18 29.87
N ALA A 352 -31.25 17.48 29.36
CA ALA A 352 -30.43 16.53 30.12
C ALA A 352 -29.55 17.24 31.16
N THR A 353 -29.20 16.55 32.24
CA THR A 353 -28.33 17.09 33.30
C THR A 353 -27.00 16.35 33.39
N PHE A 354 -25.96 17.08 33.81
CA PHE A 354 -24.56 16.63 33.89
C PHE A 354 -23.95 17.02 35.24
N ALA A 355 -22.90 16.32 35.65
CA ALA A 355 -22.11 16.63 36.83
C ALA A 355 -20.62 16.59 36.46
N SER A 356 -19.80 17.30 37.23
CA SER A 356 -18.35 17.10 37.17
C SER A 356 -17.97 15.75 37.79
N ASP A 357 -16.79 15.22 37.46
CA ASP A 357 -16.28 13.94 37.99
C ASP A 357 -16.41 13.86 39.53
N ALA A 358 -15.94 14.88 40.24
CA ALA A 358 -16.03 14.93 41.70
C ALA A 358 -17.46 14.96 42.28
N ALA A 359 -18.48 15.22 41.45
CA ALA A 359 -19.87 15.30 41.85
C ALA A 359 -20.70 14.07 41.42
N VAL A 360 -20.11 13.10 40.73
CA VAL A 360 -20.70 11.79 40.39
C VAL A 360 -20.51 10.85 41.58
N SER A 361 -21.59 10.24 42.09
CA SER A 361 -21.52 9.23 43.15
C SER A 361 -21.43 7.82 42.55
N ASP A 362 -20.32 7.13 42.82
CA ASP A 362 -19.98 5.76 42.42
C ASP A 362 -20.53 4.68 43.39
N VAL A 363 -20.99 5.08 44.57
CA VAL A 363 -21.30 4.19 45.70
C VAL A 363 -22.46 3.18 45.46
N ALA A 364 -23.22 3.30 44.37
CA ALA A 364 -24.47 2.53 44.17
C ALA A 364 -24.78 2.08 42.72
N THR A 365 -23.85 2.18 41.77
CA THR A 365 -24.13 1.91 40.35
C THR A 365 -23.23 0.86 39.74
N ASP A 366 -23.77 0.07 38.81
CA ASP A 366 -22.96 -0.71 37.87
C ASP A 366 -22.19 0.28 36.98
N ASP A 367 -20.86 0.21 37.05
CA ASP A 367 -19.91 1.03 36.31
C ASP A 367 -18.78 0.20 35.70
N ASP A 368 -18.13 0.75 34.67
CA ASP A 368 -16.88 0.23 34.11
C ASP A 368 -16.00 1.39 33.65
N ASP A 369 -14.70 1.17 33.53
CA ASP A 369 -13.74 2.19 33.11
C ASP A 369 -12.66 1.65 32.18
N VAL A 370 -12.20 2.52 31.28
CA VAL A 370 -11.06 2.26 30.41
C VAL A 370 -10.08 3.42 30.46
N LYS A 371 -8.79 3.10 30.36
CA LYS A 371 -7.72 4.09 30.30
C LYS A 371 -7.12 4.15 28.91
N VAL A 372 -7.04 5.35 28.35
CA VAL A 372 -6.41 5.62 27.06
C VAL A 372 -5.31 6.66 27.26
N LYS A 373 -4.10 6.37 26.77
CA LYS A 373 -2.96 7.28 26.81
C LYS A 373 -2.93 8.14 25.55
N VAL A 374 -2.86 9.46 25.70
CA VAL A 374 -2.54 10.37 24.60
C VAL A 374 -1.05 10.62 24.61
N VAL A 375 -0.41 10.58 23.45
CA VAL A 375 1.01 10.91 23.27
C VAL A 375 1.18 12.06 22.28
N GLU A 376 2.22 12.87 22.43
CA GLU A 376 2.56 13.88 21.43
C GLU A 376 2.80 13.24 20.06
N ALA A 377 2.35 13.91 19.00
CA ALA A 377 2.65 13.50 17.64
C ALA A 377 4.13 13.73 17.35
N THR A 378 4.74 12.83 16.57
CA THR A 378 6.17 12.86 16.27
C THR A 378 6.41 12.72 14.78
N VAL A 379 7.52 13.29 14.32
CA VAL A 379 7.98 13.19 12.92
C VAL A 379 9.22 12.31 12.83
N THR A 380 9.22 11.37 11.90
CA THR A 380 10.39 10.60 11.50
C THR A 380 10.85 11.08 10.13
N PHE A 381 12.15 11.34 9.95
CA PHE A 381 12.71 11.83 8.69
C PHE A 381 13.44 10.71 7.93
N ASP A 382 13.22 10.65 6.62
CA ASP A 382 13.99 9.82 5.68
C ASP A 382 14.63 10.73 4.63
N ILE A 383 15.67 11.46 5.05
CA ILE A 383 16.36 12.42 4.18
C ILE A 383 17.88 12.24 4.27
N PRO A 384 18.61 12.55 3.19
CA PRO A 384 20.07 12.56 3.20
C PRO A 384 20.59 13.63 4.16
N THR A 385 21.72 13.34 4.82
CA THR A 385 22.39 14.31 5.72
C THR A 385 23.28 15.31 4.98
N LYS A 386 23.58 15.05 3.71
CA LYS A 386 24.39 15.88 2.84
C LYS A 386 23.79 15.90 1.44
N VAL A 387 23.74 17.07 0.83
CA VAL A 387 23.26 17.26 -0.55
C VAL A 387 24.17 18.27 -1.25
N ILE A 388 24.38 18.05 -2.54
CA ILE A 388 25.19 18.94 -3.38
C ILE A 388 24.28 20.06 -3.87
N ILE A 389 24.77 21.30 -3.75
CA ILE A 389 23.99 22.46 -4.19
C ILE A 389 23.80 22.37 -5.71
N GLY A 390 22.56 22.58 -6.16
CA GLY A 390 22.13 22.41 -7.56
C GLY A 390 21.21 21.21 -7.74
N GLU A 391 21.27 20.23 -6.84
CA GLU A 391 20.37 19.08 -6.84
C GLU A 391 19.01 19.42 -6.21
N ASP A 392 17.95 18.88 -6.79
CA ASP A 392 16.61 18.88 -6.18
C ASP A 392 16.53 17.72 -5.17
N ILE A 393 16.17 18.03 -3.91
CA ILE A 393 16.02 17.04 -2.85
C ILE A 393 14.55 16.86 -2.48
N ASP A 394 14.11 15.60 -2.39
CA ASP A 394 12.84 15.26 -1.74
C ASP A 394 13.01 15.22 -0.22
N LEU A 395 12.36 16.14 0.49
CA LEU A 395 12.20 16.09 1.94
C LEU A 395 11.08 15.12 2.30
N LYS A 396 11.47 13.92 2.71
CA LYS A 396 10.57 12.82 3.09
C LYS A 396 10.51 12.59 4.59
N GLY A 397 9.33 12.23 5.06
CA GLY A 397 9.13 11.83 6.44
C GLY A 397 7.76 11.21 6.68
N ALA A 398 7.55 10.72 7.89
CA ALA A 398 6.30 10.15 8.36
C ALA A 398 5.90 10.76 9.70
N ILE A 399 4.60 10.89 9.94
CA ILE A 399 4.05 11.39 11.19
C ILE A 399 3.34 10.27 11.96
N SER A 400 3.44 10.28 13.28
CA SER A 400 2.78 9.25 14.11
C SER A 400 1.27 9.47 14.26
N ALA A 401 0.79 10.69 14.01
CA ALA A 401 -0.60 11.13 14.12
C ALA A 401 -0.75 12.50 13.44
N GLY A 402 -1.97 12.81 12.96
CA GLY A 402 -2.31 14.08 12.29
C GLY A 402 -2.61 13.92 10.80
N ASP A 403 -3.16 14.95 10.17
CA ASP A 403 -3.62 14.89 8.78
C ASP A 403 -2.73 15.68 7.80
N LYS A 404 -2.05 16.73 8.29
CA LYS A 404 -1.27 17.66 7.48
C LYS A 404 0.02 18.08 8.15
N VAL A 405 1.00 18.45 7.34
CA VAL A 405 2.27 19.02 7.79
C VAL A 405 2.60 20.35 7.10
N ASP A 406 3.27 21.24 7.84
CA ASP A 406 4.02 22.36 7.30
C ASP A 406 5.51 22.02 7.36
N VAL A 407 6.22 22.18 6.23
CA VAL A 407 7.66 21.89 6.10
C VAL A 407 8.42 23.18 5.83
N ILE A 408 9.41 23.46 6.68
CA ILE A 408 10.09 24.75 6.72
C ILE A 408 11.60 24.53 6.75
N ILE A 409 12.33 25.33 5.98
CA ILE A 409 13.76 25.53 6.21
C ILE A 409 13.91 26.74 7.13
N LYS A 410 14.32 26.48 8.37
CA LYS A 410 14.42 27.49 9.42
C LYS A 410 15.21 28.71 8.94
N ASP A 411 14.67 29.90 9.18
CA ASP A 411 15.23 31.22 8.83
C ASP A 411 15.36 31.51 7.31
N GLU A 412 14.98 30.57 6.44
CA GLU A 412 15.15 30.69 4.98
C GLU A 412 13.80 30.78 4.25
N GLU A 413 13.01 29.70 4.30
CA GLU A 413 11.75 29.63 3.56
C GLU A 413 10.74 28.62 4.12
N ILE A 414 9.47 28.83 3.80
CA ILE A 414 8.43 27.82 3.96
C ILE A 414 8.39 27.01 2.65
N VAL A 415 8.88 25.78 2.70
CA VAL A 415 8.90 24.87 1.54
C VAL A 415 7.48 24.48 1.16
N LYS A 416 6.67 24.15 2.18
CA LYS A 416 5.28 23.75 1.96
C LYS A 416 4.39 23.98 3.19
N GLU A 417 3.18 24.45 2.93
CA GLU A 417 2.11 24.57 3.93
C GLU A 417 0.98 23.58 3.63
N GLU A 418 0.33 23.12 4.70
CA GLU A 418 -0.84 22.25 4.68
C GLU A 418 -0.70 21.04 3.75
N LYS A 419 0.48 20.44 3.71
CA LYS A 419 0.74 19.23 2.94
C LYS A 419 -0.01 18.08 3.62
N ALA A 420 -1.07 17.60 2.98
CA ALA A 420 -1.72 16.37 3.40
C ALA A 420 -0.75 15.19 3.33
N VAL A 421 -0.78 14.35 4.36
CA VAL A 421 -0.08 13.05 4.36
C VAL A 421 -0.91 12.00 3.61
N ASP A 422 -0.27 10.90 3.23
CA ASP A 422 -0.95 9.78 2.57
C ASP A 422 -1.56 8.78 3.58
N GLU A 423 -2.04 7.64 3.08
CA GLU A 423 -2.70 6.60 3.89
C GLU A 423 -1.77 5.97 4.94
N ASP A 424 -0.46 6.07 4.76
CA ASP A 424 0.58 5.57 5.67
C ASP A 424 1.16 6.69 6.56
N ASN A 425 0.53 7.87 6.56
CA ASN A 425 0.97 9.09 7.24
C ASN A 425 2.35 9.61 6.76
N GLU A 426 2.70 9.38 5.49
CA GLU A 426 3.95 9.86 4.89
C GLU A 426 3.76 11.18 4.12
N PHE A 427 4.82 11.98 4.06
CA PHE A 427 4.91 13.19 3.23
C PHE A 427 6.21 13.22 2.42
N SER A 428 6.13 13.87 1.26
CA SER A 428 7.27 14.19 0.40
C SER A 428 7.06 15.58 -0.19
N VAL A 429 8.06 16.45 -0.03
CA VAL A 429 8.08 17.80 -0.62
C VAL A 429 9.43 18.05 -1.27
N GLU A 430 9.43 18.58 -2.48
CA GLU A 430 10.64 18.90 -3.23
C GLU A 430 11.22 20.24 -2.73
N TRP A 431 12.53 20.28 -2.50
CA TRP A 431 13.29 21.47 -2.13
C TRP A 431 14.40 21.69 -3.17
N LYS A 432 14.39 22.85 -3.83
CA LYS A 432 15.40 23.24 -4.82
C LYS A 432 16.57 23.89 -4.11
N THR A 433 17.75 23.26 -4.15
CA THR A 433 18.92 23.76 -3.42
C THR A 433 19.71 24.82 -4.20
N GLY A 434 19.41 25.03 -5.48
CA GLY A 434 20.04 26.07 -6.31
C GLY A 434 19.94 27.46 -5.67
N GLY A 435 21.06 28.18 -5.65
CA GLY A 435 21.15 29.54 -5.08
C GLY A 435 21.33 29.59 -3.55
N TYR A 436 21.32 28.45 -2.85
CA TYR A 436 21.70 28.37 -1.45
C TYR A 436 23.23 28.41 -1.26
N THR A 437 23.66 28.71 -0.03
CA THR A 437 25.09 28.71 0.33
C THR A 437 25.50 27.41 1.02
N THR A 438 26.80 27.13 1.13
CA THR A 438 27.24 26.00 1.93
C THR A 438 26.95 26.19 3.41
N GLY A 439 26.46 25.14 4.06
CA GLY A 439 26.04 25.26 5.44
C GLY A 439 25.16 24.11 5.90
N SER A 440 24.69 24.23 7.13
CA SER A 440 23.72 23.33 7.72
C SER A 440 22.38 24.03 7.79
N TYR A 441 21.39 23.45 7.12
CA TYR A 441 20.02 23.95 7.07
C TYR A 441 19.15 23.08 7.96
N THR A 442 18.43 23.71 8.87
CA THR A 442 17.54 23.01 9.80
C THR A 442 16.16 22.92 9.17
N ILE A 443 15.68 21.70 8.98
CA ILE A 443 14.32 21.44 8.53
C ILE A 443 13.47 21.28 9.78
N GLU A 444 12.38 22.04 9.85
CA GLU A 444 11.37 21.97 10.89
C GLU A 444 10.05 21.54 10.26
N VAL A 445 9.36 20.60 10.92
CA VAL A 445 8.07 20.08 10.50
C VAL A 445 7.08 20.27 11.64
N TYR A 446 5.93 20.85 11.30
CA TYR A 446 4.84 21.10 12.23
C TYR A 446 3.60 20.34 11.76
N ILE A 447 2.97 19.57 12.65
CA ILE A 447 1.80 18.73 12.39
C ILE A 447 0.54 19.55 12.72
N ASP A 448 -0.39 19.60 11.77
CA ASP A 448 -1.70 20.27 11.91
C ASP A 448 -1.63 21.70 12.48
N PHE A 449 -0.56 22.43 12.15
CA PHE A 449 -0.27 23.75 12.69
C PHE A 449 -1.33 24.79 12.31
N LYS A 450 -1.97 25.40 13.31
CA LYS A 450 -3.11 26.33 13.14
C LYS A 450 -2.72 27.77 13.51
N VAL A 451 -2.25 28.52 12.52
CA VAL A 451 -2.06 29.97 12.65
C VAL A 451 -2.58 30.69 11.42
N GLY A 452 -3.48 31.66 11.62
CA GLY A 452 -3.92 32.64 10.61
C GLY A 452 -4.46 32.07 9.29
N VAL A 453 -4.73 32.94 8.31
CA VAL A 453 -5.00 32.55 6.91
C VAL A 453 -3.82 32.83 5.98
N ASP A 454 -2.83 33.59 6.45
CA ASP A 454 -1.59 33.89 5.76
C ASP A 454 -0.43 33.55 6.74
N LYS A 455 0.28 32.45 6.49
CA LYS A 455 1.46 32.07 7.27
C LYS A 455 2.70 32.72 6.65
N ASP A 456 3.59 33.22 7.49
CA ASP A 456 4.95 33.62 7.10
C ASP A 456 5.94 32.98 8.09
N LEU A 457 7.26 33.12 7.85
CA LEU A 457 8.25 32.49 8.73
C LEU A 457 8.10 32.91 10.20
N ASN A 458 7.67 34.14 10.48
CA ASN A 458 7.47 34.60 11.86
C ASN A 458 6.24 33.97 12.51
N SER A 459 5.33 33.35 11.74
CA SER A 459 4.20 32.60 12.29
C SER A 459 4.64 31.38 13.10
N TYR A 460 5.86 30.90 12.90
CA TYR A 460 6.44 29.74 13.59
C TYR A 460 7.42 30.16 14.70
N ASP A 461 7.69 31.47 14.85
CA ASP A 461 8.62 31.97 15.86
C ASP A 461 8.09 31.72 17.28
N GLY A 462 8.86 30.96 18.06
CA GLY A 462 8.53 30.66 19.46
C GLY A 462 7.61 29.46 19.65
N GLU A 463 7.21 28.80 18.56
CA GLU A 463 6.55 27.50 18.58
C GLU A 463 7.60 26.39 18.49
N ASP A 464 7.38 25.28 19.20
CA ASP A 464 8.27 24.13 19.14
C ASP A 464 7.84 23.21 17.98
N PRO A 465 8.74 22.83 17.06
CA PRO A 465 8.39 21.93 15.96
C PRO A 465 8.20 20.50 16.45
N ASP A 466 7.20 19.80 15.89
CA ASP A 466 6.93 18.37 16.13
C ASP A 466 8.06 17.47 15.60
N GLY A 467 8.82 17.98 14.62
CA GLY A 467 9.98 17.32 14.04
C GLY A 467 11.06 18.30 13.64
N LYS A 468 12.33 17.98 13.91
CA LYS A 468 13.45 18.72 13.31
C LYS A 468 14.62 17.84 12.94
N THR A 469 15.30 18.22 11.86
CA THR A 469 16.51 17.56 11.37
C THR A 469 17.41 18.56 10.65
N THR A 470 18.58 18.13 10.20
CA THR A 470 19.57 19.01 9.57
C THR A 470 20.15 18.37 8.31
N VAL A 471 20.14 19.13 7.21
CA VAL A 471 20.81 18.78 5.95
C VAL A 471 22.01 19.70 5.77
N ARG A 472 23.15 19.14 5.36
CA ARG A 472 24.35 19.92 5.04
C ARG A 472 24.52 20.07 3.53
N LEU A 473 24.44 21.31 3.06
CA LEU A 473 24.71 21.64 1.66
C LEU A 473 26.22 21.82 1.43
N ILE A 474 26.73 21.24 0.35
CA ILE A 474 28.14 21.29 -0.08
C ILE A 474 28.26 21.80 -1.52
N GLU A 475 29.43 22.35 -1.87
CA GLU A 475 29.67 22.91 -3.21
C GLU A 475 29.68 21.81 -4.28
N PRO A 476 29.21 22.12 -5.50
CA PRO A 476 29.41 21.25 -6.66
C PRO A 476 30.90 21.12 -6.99
N GLY A 477 31.27 20.01 -7.63
CA GLY A 477 32.61 19.72 -8.07
C GLY A 477 32.65 19.31 -9.53
N LEU A 478 33.79 19.56 -10.17
CA LEU A 478 34.10 19.16 -11.53
C LEU A 478 35.51 18.58 -11.59
N SER A 479 35.66 17.44 -12.25
CA SER A 479 36.95 16.85 -12.60
C SER A 479 36.89 16.30 -14.03
N ALA A 480 38.01 16.37 -14.75
CA ALA A 480 38.13 15.80 -16.08
C ALA A 480 39.53 15.20 -16.26
N THR A 481 39.59 14.12 -17.02
CA THR A 481 40.78 13.34 -17.34
C THR A 481 40.70 12.84 -18.79
N GLN A 482 41.82 12.39 -19.34
CA GLN A 482 41.87 11.81 -20.69
C GLN A 482 42.74 10.54 -20.66
N PRO A 483 42.35 9.47 -21.37
CA PRO A 483 43.13 8.23 -21.41
C PRO A 483 44.40 8.36 -22.28
N ARG A 484 44.38 9.24 -23.29
CA ARG A 484 45.47 9.44 -24.25
C ARG A 484 45.88 10.89 -24.39
N ASN A 485 47.18 11.13 -24.48
CA ASN A 485 47.81 12.43 -24.75
C ASN A 485 48.17 12.62 -26.21
N VAL A 486 48.06 11.57 -27.04
CA VAL A 486 48.32 11.62 -28.49
C VAL A 486 47.15 10.97 -29.23
N VAL A 487 46.67 11.65 -30.26
CA VAL A 487 45.56 11.23 -31.12
C VAL A 487 46.00 11.34 -32.57
N ALA A 488 45.78 10.29 -33.35
CA ALA A 488 46.03 10.35 -34.78
C ALA A 488 44.91 11.13 -35.50
N GLU A 489 45.21 11.73 -36.64
CA GLU A 489 44.17 12.21 -37.56
C GLU A 489 43.20 11.06 -37.90
N GLU A 490 41.92 11.38 -38.00
CA GLU A 490 40.78 10.48 -38.21
C GLU A 490 40.40 9.57 -37.01
N ASP A 491 41.17 9.56 -35.91
CA ASP A 491 40.81 8.84 -34.68
C ASP A 491 40.04 9.74 -33.70
N ASP A 492 39.38 9.12 -32.72
CA ASP A 492 38.64 9.84 -31.71
C ASP A 492 39.57 10.40 -30.60
N TYR A 493 39.23 11.57 -30.07
CA TYR A 493 39.75 12.08 -28.81
C TYR A 493 38.70 11.87 -27.72
N THR A 494 39.09 11.16 -26.68
CA THR A 494 38.23 10.83 -25.54
C THR A 494 38.60 11.65 -24.32
N PHE A 495 37.62 12.15 -23.58
CA PHE A 495 37.81 12.63 -22.21
C PHE A 495 36.67 12.15 -21.32
N GLU A 496 36.97 11.95 -20.04
CA GLU A 496 36.05 11.43 -19.03
C GLU A 496 36.23 12.17 -17.71
N GLY A 497 35.21 12.20 -16.87
CA GLY A 497 35.30 12.95 -15.62
C GLY A 497 34.11 12.78 -14.70
N THR A 498 34.07 13.64 -13.68
CA THR A 498 32.96 13.70 -12.73
C THR A 498 32.43 15.11 -12.61
N ALA A 499 31.12 15.28 -12.57
CA ALA A 499 30.46 16.55 -12.29
C ALA A 499 29.26 16.31 -11.37
N THR A 500 29.01 17.22 -10.45
CA THR A 500 27.93 17.06 -9.45
C THR A 500 27.02 18.28 -9.42
N GLY A 501 25.73 18.10 -9.17
CA GLY A 501 24.76 19.21 -9.13
C GLY A 501 24.33 19.74 -10.51
N VAL A 502 24.67 19.02 -11.58
CA VAL A 502 24.33 19.34 -12.98
C VAL A 502 24.00 18.06 -13.76
N ASP A 503 23.12 18.16 -14.75
CA ASP A 503 22.75 17.04 -15.63
C ASP A 503 23.62 16.94 -16.89
N ASP A 504 24.38 18.00 -17.21
CA ASP A 504 25.25 18.10 -18.38
C ASP A 504 26.55 18.83 -18.02
N VAL A 505 27.61 18.62 -18.80
CA VAL A 505 28.80 19.47 -18.82
C VAL A 505 29.04 19.99 -20.23
N ASP A 506 29.60 21.20 -20.35
CA ASP A 506 29.97 21.78 -21.63
C ASP A 506 31.47 21.61 -21.87
N TYR A 507 31.87 21.44 -23.13
CA TYR A 507 33.28 21.36 -23.49
C TYR A 507 33.62 22.24 -24.70
N VAL A 508 34.87 22.68 -24.76
CA VAL A 508 35.44 23.42 -25.89
C VAL A 508 36.80 22.83 -26.25
N LEU A 509 36.98 22.41 -27.50
CA LEU A 509 38.27 21.99 -28.05
C LEU A 509 38.88 23.13 -28.86
N ILE A 510 40.13 23.47 -28.56
CA ILE A 510 40.82 24.62 -29.14
C ILE A 510 42.08 24.14 -29.87
N GLY A 511 42.06 24.30 -31.19
CA GLY A 511 43.16 23.89 -32.06
C GLY A 511 44.42 24.75 -31.88
N PRO A 512 45.61 24.24 -32.27
CA PRO A 512 46.90 24.88 -32.04
C PRO A 512 47.06 26.25 -32.71
N LYS A 513 46.29 26.52 -33.77
CA LYS A 513 46.26 27.83 -34.45
C LYS A 513 45.07 28.70 -34.03
N GLY A 514 44.28 28.25 -33.06
CA GLY A 514 43.02 28.87 -32.65
C GLY A 514 41.92 28.72 -33.72
N TRP A 515 40.90 29.58 -33.64
CA TRP A 515 39.71 29.49 -34.49
C TRP A 515 39.91 30.24 -35.82
N LYS A 516 39.87 29.53 -36.93
CA LYS A 516 40.06 30.07 -38.29
C LYS A 516 38.92 31.02 -38.69
N SER A 517 39.25 32.16 -39.31
CA SER A 517 38.28 33.21 -39.69
C SER A 517 37.19 32.77 -40.69
N GLY A 518 37.39 31.66 -41.41
CA GLY A 518 36.42 31.12 -42.38
C GLY A 518 35.35 30.21 -41.78
N TYR A 519 35.42 29.92 -40.48
CA TYR A 519 34.57 28.95 -39.78
C TYR A 519 33.66 29.62 -38.73
N ALA A 520 33.41 30.93 -38.87
CA ALA A 520 32.62 31.71 -37.92
C ALA A 520 31.18 31.18 -37.75
N ASP A 521 30.56 30.74 -38.85
CA ASP A 521 29.16 30.28 -38.88
C ASP A 521 29.01 28.78 -38.57
N ASN A 522 30.13 28.04 -38.45
CA ASN A 522 30.14 26.60 -38.19
C ASN A 522 31.45 26.20 -37.47
N PRO A 523 31.54 26.41 -36.16
CA PRO A 523 32.63 25.88 -35.35
C PRO A 523 32.72 24.37 -35.55
N CYS A 524 33.92 23.91 -35.86
CA CYS A 524 34.25 22.50 -35.94
C CYS A 524 35.75 22.27 -35.70
N VAL A 525 36.15 21.02 -35.45
CA VAL A 525 37.57 20.61 -35.36
C VAL A 525 38.41 21.07 -36.57
N GLU A 526 37.93 20.98 -37.81
CA GLU A 526 38.67 21.50 -38.99
C GLU A 526 38.93 23.02 -38.89
N GLY A 527 37.98 23.74 -38.31
CA GLY A 527 38.02 25.18 -38.06
C GLY A 527 38.93 25.58 -36.90
N GLY A 528 39.41 24.63 -36.10
CA GLY A 528 40.24 24.86 -34.91
C GLY A 528 39.46 25.24 -33.65
N LEU A 529 38.13 25.08 -33.66
CA LEU A 529 37.27 25.26 -32.48
C LEU A 529 36.07 24.32 -32.58
N GLU A 530 35.95 23.37 -31.67
CA GLU A 530 34.75 22.56 -31.45
C GLU A 530 34.15 22.94 -30.10
N TYR A 531 32.83 22.93 -29.98
CA TYR A 531 32.18 22.99 -28.67
C TYR A 531 30.95 22.10 -28.68
N GLY A 532 30.64 21.54 -27.53
CA GLY A 532 29.49 20.67 -27.35
C GLY A 532 29.18 20.48 -25.87
N SER A 533 28.30 19.53 -25.60
CA SER A 533 27.96 19.13 -24.25
C SER A 533 27.81 17.62 -24.18
N THR A 534 28.07 17.06 -23.01
CA THR A 534 27.83 15.65 -22.71
C THR A 534 27.03 15.52 -21.42
N SER A 535 26.17 14.51 -21.37
CA SER A 535 25.29 14.26 -20.24
C SER A 535 26.05 13.65 -19.07
N VAL A 536 25.68 14.05 -17.85
CA VAL A 536 26.21 13.49 -16.61
C VAL A 536 25.24 12.45 -16.07
N SER A 537 25.75 11.27 -15.75
CA SER A 537 24.96 10.20 -15.12
C SER A 537 25.75 9.58 -13.98
N ASP A 538 25.12 9.40 -12.82
CA ASP A 538 25.79 8.92 -11.59
C ASP A 538 27.06 9.74 -11.25
N ASP A 539 26.96 11.07 -11.41
CA ASP A 539 28.05 12.04 -11.26
C ASP A 539 29.24 11.83 -12.23
N GLU A 540 29.12 10.98 -13.26
CA GLU A 540 30.16 10.65 -14.24
C GLU A 540 29.76 11.07 -15.67
N PHE A 541 30.76 11.41 -16.49
CA PHE A 541 30.57 11.73 -17.92
C PHE A 541 31.75 11.24 -18.76
N ASP A 542 31.50 10.97 -20.03
CA ASP A 542 32.49 10.65 -21.06
C ASP A 542 32.05 11.22 -22.42
N GLU A 543 33.01 11.56 -23.27
CA GLU A 543 32.74 12.04 -24.63
C GLU A 543 33.89 11.68 -25.59
N ASP A 544 33.52 11.28 -26.81
CA ASP A 544 34.42 10.98 -27.92
C ASP A 544 34.23 11.98 -29.07
N ILE A 545 35.32 12.60 -29.53
CA ILE A 545 35.30 13.55 -30.63
C ILE A 545 36.30 13.15 -31.71
N THR A 546 35.81 12.84 -32.91
CA THR A 546 36.65 12.48 -34.07
C THR A 546 37.52 13.64 -34.53
N MET A 547 38.84 13.42 -34.57
CA MET A 547 39.84 14.37 -35.05
C MET A 547 39.95 14.32 -36.58
N THR A 548 38.90 14.76 -37.28
CA THR A 548 38.77 14.64 -38.74
C THR A 548 39.95 15.20 -39.55
N ASP A 549 40.23 14.60 -40.72
CA ASP A 549 41.26 15.08 -41.65
C ASP A 549 41.10 16.57 -42.01
N GLY A 550 42.22 17.26 -42.25
CA GLY A 550 42.25 18.68 -42.63
C GLY A 550 42.30 19.68 -41.47
N LEU A 551 42.27 19.20 -40.22
CA LEU A 551 42.52 20.03 -39.02
C LEU A 551 43.98 20.49 -38.90
N ASP A 552 44.27 21.35 -37.92
CA ASP A 552 45.66 21.71 -37.61
C ASP A 552 46.27 20.72 -36.60
N THR A 553 47.27 19.95 -37.04
CA THR A 553 48.08 19.09 -36.14
C THR A 553 48.93 19.92 -35.19
N GLY A 554 49.18 19.40 -33.98
CA GLY A 554 49.84 20.09 -32.90
C GLY A 554 49.16 19.84 -31.54
N VAL A 555 49.46 20.69 -30.55
CA VAL A 555 48.85 20.58 -29.22
C VAL A 555 47.49 21.26 -29.21
N TRP A 556 46.45 20.48 -28.95
CA TRP A 556 45.09 20.90 -28.70
C TRP A 556 44.84 21.08 -27.21
N ILE A 557 43.87 21.93 -26.87
CA ILE A 557 43.41 22.16 -25.49
C ILE A 557 41.94 21.81 -25.44
N ALA A 558 41.54 20.98 -24.49
CA ALA A 558 40.14 20.75 -24.15
C ALA A 558 39.83 21.47 -22.84
N VAL A 559 38.75 22.24 -22.81
CA VAL A 559 38.24 22.91 -21.62
C VAL A 559 36.87 22.34 -21.34
N VAL A 560 36.71 21.63 -20.23
CA VAL A 560 35.43 21.13 -19.72
C VAL A 560 34.92 22.08 -18.65
N MET A 561 33.64 22.41 -18.65
CA MET A 561 33.03 23.42 -17.79
C MET A 561 31.72 22.93 -17.20
N SER A 562 31.39 23.41 -16.00
CA SER A 562 30.06 23.32 -15.42
C SER A 562 29.71 24.65 -14.74
N PRO A 563 28.42 25.01 -14.65
CA PRO A 563 28.01 26.11 -13.80
C PRO A 563 28.30 25.81 -12.32
N GLY A 564 28.29 26.86 -11.51
CA GLY A 564 28.48 26.81 -10.07
C GLY A 564 27.22 26.45 -9.28
N ARG A 565 27.07 27.03 -8.08
CA ARG A 565 26.00 26.67 -7.12
C ARG A 565 24.62 27.18 -7.52
N ASP A 566 24.56 28.20 -8.37
CA ASP A 566 23.30 28.74 -8.86
C ASP A 566 22.76 28.00 -10.09
N GLY A 567 23.55 27.07 -10.65
CA GLY A 567 23.18 26.28 -11.82
C GLY A 567 23.21 27.07 -13.13
N GLU A 568 23.72 28.31 -13.14
CA GLU A 568 23.78 29.17 -14.32
C GLU A 568 25.20 29.70 -14.52
N TYR A 569 25.70 29.69 -15.77
CA TYR A 569 26.96 30.34 -16.06
C TYR A 569 26.84 31.87 -15.94
N GLU A 570 27.91 32.55 -15.57
CA GLU A 570 27.95 34.03 -15.57
C GLU A 570 27.77 34.66 -16.96
N VAL A 571 28.00 33.86 -18.01
CA VAL A 571 27.74 34.24 -19.41
C VAL A 571 26.29 34.01 -19.85
N GLY A 572 25.47 33.43 -18.98
CA GLY A 572 24.04 33.16 -19.16
C GLY A 572 23.72 31.76 -19.70
N GLY A 573 22.72 31.14 -19.10
CA GLY A 573 22.22 29.80 -19.42
C GLY A 573 22.82 28.69 -18.57
N GLU A 574 22.10 27.58 -18.53
CA GLU A 574 22.42 26.38 -17.77
C GLU A 574 23.46 25.51 -18.50
N ALA A 575 23.96 24.49 -17.82
CA ALA A 575 24.80 23.46 -18.42
C ALA A 575 24.16 22.86 -19.69
N GLY A 576 24.99 22.52 -20.67
CA GLY A 576 24.54 21.97 -21.96
C GLY A 576 23.99 23.01 -22.94
N THR A 577 23.94 24.29 -22.55
CA THR A 577 23.42 25.37 -23.40
C THR A 577 24.50 26.38 -23.83
N LEU A 578 25.77 26.10 -23.53
CA LEU A 578 26.86 27.03 -23.77
C LEU A 578 27.19 27.11 -25.27
N THR A 579 27.57 28.29 -25.73
CA THR A 579 27.97 28.52 -27.14
C THR A 579 29.17 29.44 -27.23
N ALA A 580 29.88 29.39 -28.36
CA ALA A 580 31.00 30.30 -28.61
C ALA A 580 30.61 31.79 -28.49
N ASP A 581 29.39 32.14 -28.92
CA ASP A 581 28.85 33.51 -28.82
C ASP A 581 28.64 33.93 -27.36
N LYS A 582 28.08 33.05 -26.51
CA LYS A 582 27.90 33.31 -25.07
C LYS A 582 29.25 33.52 -24.37
N LEU A 583 30.25 32.69 -24.70
CA LEU A 583 31.62 32.84 -24.20
C LEU A 583 32.32 34.10 -24.73
N GLY A 584 31.78 34.78 -25.75
CA GLY A 584 32.43 35.93 -26.38
C GLY A 584 33.66 35.56 -27.21
N VAL A 585 33.75 34.30 -27.61
CA VAL A 585 34.79 33.78 -28.50
C VAL A 585 34.38 34.09 -29.94
N SER A 586 35.32 34.56 -30.77
CA SER A 586 35.05 34.91 -32.17
C SER A 586 36.15 34.38 -33.07
N ALA A 587 35.81 34.10 -34.33
CA ALA A 587 36.77 33.59 -35.31
C ALA A 587 37.94 34.57 -35.53
N GLY A 588 39.13 34.01 -35.83
CA GLY A 588 40.38 34.73 -36.03
C GLY A 588 41.25 34.90 -34.77
N LYS A 589 40.81 34.38 -33.61
CA LYS A 589 41.59 34.41 -32.36
C LYS A 589 42.56 33.22 -32.30
N SER A 590 43.73 33.44 -31.70
CA SER A 590 44.70 32.37 -31.40
C SER A 590 44.24 31.48 -30.23
N GLN A 591 44.82 30.29 -30.10
CA GLN A 591 44.53 29.34 -29.02
C GLN A 591 44.63 30.00 -27.63
N THR A 592 45.72 30.73 -27.38
CA THR A 592 45.94 31.45 -26.11
C THR A 592 44.86 32.50 -25.85
N GLN A 593 44.46 33.27 -26.87
CA GLN A 593 43.42 34.28 -26.70
C GLN A 593 42.03 33.67 -26.44
N ILE A 594 41.75 32.49 -27.00
CA ILE A 594 40.48 31.79 -26.76
C ILE A 594 40.47 31.27 -25.32
N LEU A 595 41.54 30.60 -24.89
CA LEU A 595 41.66 30.12 -23.52
C LEU A 595 41.55 31.27 -22.51
N GLU A 596 42.29 32.37 -22.71
CA GLU A 596 42.22 33.56 -21.84
C GLU A 596 40.80 34.15 -21.75
N ILE A 597 40.01 34.09 -22.84
CA ILE A 597 38.61 34.56 -22.83
C ILE A 597 37.75 33.63 -21.99
N ILE A 598 37.88 32.31 -22.17
CA ILE A 598 37.10 31.34 -21.41
C ILE A 598 37.45 31.42 -19.92
N GLU A 599 38.75 31.46 -19.59
CA GLU A 599 39.22 31.60 -18.20
C GLU A 599 38.70 32.89 -17.56
N ASP A 600 38.74 34.03 -18.26
CA ASP A 600 38.22 35.32 -17.76
C ASP A 600 36.71 35.26 -17.48
N LYS A 601 35.95 34.46 -18.24
CA LYS A 601 34.51 34.27 -18.02
C LYS A 601 34.18 33.39 -16.82
N VAL A 602 34.82 32.23 -16.75
CA VAL A 602 34.57 31.22 -15.70
C VAL A 602 35.19 31.63 -14.36
N THR A 603 36.30 32.36 -14.35
CA THR A 603 37.00 32.75 -13.11
C THR A 603 36.82 34.22 -12.74
N ALA A 604 35.81 34.88 -13.34
CA ALA A 604 35.48 36.26 -13.03
C ALA A 604 35.20 36.47 -11.54
N ALA A 605 35.49 37.67 -11.03
CA ALA A 605 35.20 37.98 -9.64
C ALA A 605 33.69 37.90 -9.36
N GLY A 606 33.28 36.95 -8.54
CA GLY A 606 31.87 36.68 -8.22
C GLY A 606 31.37 35.34 -8.77
N SER A 607 32.03 34.81 -9.80
CA SER A 607 31.70 33.51 -10.39
C SER A 607 32.06 32.37 -9.45
N ASP A 608 31.20 31.37 -9.40
CA ASP A 608 31.47 30.05 -8.83
C ASP A 608 31.43 28.94 -9.88
N ASP A 609 31.50 29.31 -11.17
CA ASP A 609 31.62 28.38 -12.29
C ASP A 609 32.92 27.57 -12.23
N LEU A 610 32.86 26.35 -12.75
CA LEU A 610 33.96 25.39 -12.69
C LEU A 610 34.53 25.13 -14.08
N MET A 611 35.84 24.91 -14.15
CA MET A 611 36.49 24.41 -15.37
C MET A 611 37.64 23.45 -15.07
N ALA A 612 37.82 22.48 -15.97
CA ALA A 612 38.96 21.59 -16.03
C ALA A 612 39.63 21.71 -17.41
N ILE A 613 40.96 21.87 -17.41
CA ILE A 613 41.73 22.09 -18.64
C ILE A 613 42.62 20.87 -18.89
N LEU A 614 42.49 20.30 -20.08
CA LEU A 614 43.25 19.17 -20.58
C LEU A 614 44.02 19.56 -21.84
N SER A 615 45.06 18.79 -22.17
CA SER A 615 45.87 19.04 -23.37
C SER A 615 46.33 17.73 -23.99
N TYR A 616 46.21 17.62 -25.31
CA TYR A 616 46.58 16.45 -26.07
C TYR A 616 47.21 16.88 -27.40
N LYS A 617 47.96 15.97 -28.04
CA LYS A 617 48.65 16.23 -29.30
C LYS A 617 47.95 15.49 -30.42
N VAL A 618 47.55 16.20 -31.46
CA VAL A 618 47.05 15.61 -32.70
C VAL A 618 48.18 15.56 -33.73
N GLU A 619 48.42 14.40 -34.33
CA GLU A 619 49.42 14.20 -35.37
C GLU A 619 48.97 13.17 -36.40
N SER A 620 49.64 13.06 -37.54
CA SER A 620 49.27 12.06 -38.55
C SER A 620 49.47 10.64 -38.02
N GLY A 621 48.59 9.73 -38.42
CA GLY A 621 48.69 8.30 -38.10
C GLY A 621 50.04 7.70 -38.50
N TYR A 622 50.55 6.76 -37.71
CA TYR A 622 51.71 5.98 -38.08
C TYR A 622 51.67 4.59 -37.48
N VAL A 623 52.32 3.65 -38.16
CA VAL A 623 52.68 2.33 -37.65
C VAL A 623 54.18 2.19 -37.81
N ARG A 624 54.88 1.66 -36.81
CA ARG A 624 56.34 1.47 -36.85
C ARG A 624 56.73 0.15 -36.23
N PHE A 625 57.52 -0.64 -36.94
CA PHE A 625 58.11 -1.84 -36.36
C PHE A 625 59.20 -1.50 -35.34
N ASP A 626 59.24 -2.26 -34.26
CA ASP A 626 60.46 -2.40 -33.48
C ASP A 626 61.46 -3.29 -34.22
N SER A 627 62.69 -3.36 -33.70
CA SER A 627 63.67 -4.32 -34.22
C SER A 627 63.19 -5.76 -34.05
N VAL A 628 63.20 -6.54 -35.13
CA VAL A 628 62.85 -7.96 -35.14
C VAL A 628 64.09 -8.85 -35.21
N GLU A 629 64.07 -9.98 -34.52
CA GLU A 629 65.16 -10.97 -34.56
C GLU A 629 64.94 -12.00 -35.69
N ASP A 630 66.04 -12.47 -36.29
CA ASP A 630 66.03 -13.59 -37.24
C ASP A 630 65.69 -14.91 -36.52
N VAL A 631 64.88 -15.77 -37.17
CA VAL A 631 64.44 -17.06 -36.60
C VAL A 631 64.70 -18.22 -37.58
N GLY A 632 64.68 -19.47 -37.10
CA GLY A 632 64.69 -20.65 -37.97
C GLY A 632 63.27 -21.03 -38.43
N VAL A 633 63.15 -21.79 -39.52
CA VAL A 633 61.87 -22.43 -39.90
C VAL A 633 61.34 -23.26 -38.72
N GLY A 634 60.09 -23.01 -38.33
CA GLY A 634 59.42 -23.68 -37.20
C GLY A 634 59.55 -22.95 -35.85
N ASP A 635 60.43 -21.95 -35.73
CA ASP A 635 60.49 -21.08 -34.55
C ASP A 635 59.48 -19.93 -34.68
N PRO A 636 58.75 -19.56 -33.61
CA PRO A 636 57.79 -18.47 -33.65
C PRO A 636 58.50 -17.13 -33.89
N LEU A 637 58.06 -16.37 -34.90
CA LEU A 637 58.55 -15.03 -35.17
C LEU A 637 57.73 -14.01 -34.39
N ASN A 638 58.31 -13.43 -33.34
CA ASN A 638 57.65 -12.40 -32.52
C ASN A 638 57.93 -11.02 -33.10
N ILE A 639 56.87 -10.25 -33.28
CA ILE A 639 56.89 -8.92 -33.87
C ILE A 639 56.25 -7.97 -32.88
N THR A 640 56.88 -6.82 -32.66
CA THR A 640 56.33 -5.72 -31.89
C THR A 640 56.51 -4.42 -32.68
N GLY A 641 55.74 -3.42 -32.31
CA GLY A 641 55.90 -2.08 -32.83
C GLY A 641 55.08 -1.07 -32.05
N THR A 642 55.28 0.20 -32.43
CA THR A 642 54.59 1.34 -31.83
C THR A 642 53.75 2.08 -32.85
N THR A 643 52.72 2.75 -32.36
CA THR A 643 51.73 3.44 -33.17
C THR A 643 51.00 4.50 -32.33
N ASN A 644 50.42 5.50 -32.97
CA ASN A 644 49.50 6.45 -32.35
C ASN A 644 48.03 6.18 -32.70
N ARG A 645 47.71 5.06 -33.38
CA ARG A 645 46.33 4.69 -33.67
C ARG A 645 45.56 4.38 -32.38
N GLU A 646 44.25 4.58 -32.39
CA GLU A 646 43.38 4.32 -31.25
C GLU A 646 43.36 2.85 -30.78
N PRO A 647 43.03 2.57 -29.50
CA PRO A 647 42.91 1.19 -29.03
C PRO A 647 41.92 0.37 -29.86
N GLY A 648 42.29 -0.87 -30.18
CA GLY A 648 41.44 -1.77 -30.98
C GLY A 648 41.60 -1.63 -32.50
N THR A 649 42.35 -0.65 -33.02
CA THR A 649 42.72 -0.62 -34.44
C THR A 649 43.46 -1.91 -34.82
N SER A 650 43.06 -2.55 -35.92
CA SER A 650 43.67 -3.81 -36.37
C SER A 650 44.89 -3.53 -37.26
N ILE A 651 46.07 -3.92 -36.81
CA ILE A 651 47.31 -3.91 -37.60
C ILE A 651 47.47 -5.25 -38.31
N THR A 652 47.49 -5.20 -39.65
CA THR A 652 47.77 -6.35 -40.50
C THR A 652 49.27 -6.45 -40.74
N ILE A 653 49.89 -7.55 -40.32
CA ILE A 653 51.30 -7.82 -40.57
C ILE A 653 51.40 -8.91 -41.64
N SER A 654 51.95 -8.58 -42.80
CA SER A 654 52.01 -9.52 -43.92
C SER A 654 53.32 -9.47 -44.71
N THR A 655 53.61 -10.51 -45.50
CA THR A 655 54.78 -10.50 -46.39
C THR A 655 54.57 -9.53 -47.55
N PHE A 656 55.33 -8.43 -47.57
CA PHE A 656 55.42 -7.53 -48.72
C PHE A 656 56.29 -8.12 -49.84
N ALA A 657 57.40 -8.75 -49.47
CA ALA A 657 58.27 -9.47 -50.40
C ALA A 657 58.97 -10.63 -49.70
N GLY A 658 58.89 -11.84 -50.24
CA GLY A 658 59.55 -12.99 -49.65
C GLY A 658 59.31 -14.28 -50.41
N PRO A 659 59.93 -15.39 -49.97
CA PRO A 659 59.73 -16.72 -50.55
C PRO A 659 58.30 -17.27 -50.44
N THR A 660 57.58 -16.95 -49.34
CA THR A 660 56.20 -17.38 -49.07
C THR A 660 55.41 -16.29 -48.34
N ASP A 661 54.08 -16.37 -48.41
CA ASP A 661 53.20 -15.43 -47.71
C ASP A 661 53.09 -15.78 -46.22
N LEU A 662 53.32 -14.79 -45.37
CA LEU A 662 53.12 -14.84 -43.93
C LEU A 662 52.05 -13.80 -43.58
N LEU A 663 51.26 -14.07 -42.56
CA LEU A 663 50.18 -13.20 -42.10
C LEU A 663 49.99 -13.33 -40.60
N ALA A 664 49.85 -12.20 -39.93
CA ALA A 664 49.31 -12.09 -38.58
C ALA A 664 48.47 -10.81 -38.45
N LEU A 665 47.59 -10.79 -37.45
CA LEU A 665 46.81 -9.63 -37.06
C LEU A 665 47.16 -9.30 -35.60
N SER A 666 47.24 -8.02 -35.30
CA SER A 666 47.36 -7.49 -33.94
C SER A 666 46.33 -6.40 -33.76
N GLU A 667 45.79 -6.26 -32.56
CA GLU A 667 45.05 -5.05 -32.16
C GLU A 667 46.00 -4.10 -31.45
N VAL A 668 45.75 -2.80 -31.56
CA VAL A 668 46.51 -1.77 -30.85
C VAL A 668 46.10 -1.71 -29.39
N GLU A 669 47.09 -1.69 -28.50
CA GLU A 669 46.93 -1.55 -27.06
C GLU A 669 47.73 -0.36 -26.53
N TRP A 670 47.16 0.39 -25.58
CA TRP A 670 47.82 1.51 -24.91
C TRP A 670 48.10 1.15 -23.45
N THR A 671 49.39 1.04 -23.09
CA THR A 671 49.83 0.81 -21.69
C THR A 671 50.28 2.09 -20.98
N THR A 672 50.47 3.16 -21.75
CA THR A 672 50.77 4.52 -21.27
C THR A 672 49.93 5.51 -22.08
N ALA A 673 49.74 6.74 -21.59
CA ALA A 673 48.94 7.74 -22.30
C ALA A 673 49.62 8.32 -23.55
N ASP A 674 50.91 8.05 -23.79
CA ASP A 674 51.70 8.77 -24.81
C ASP A 674 52.01 7.94 -26.07
N GLU A 675 51.89 6.61 -26.02
CA GLU A 675 52.24 5.72 -27.14
C GLU A 675 51.43 4.41 -27.09
N GLY A 676 50.85 4.04 -28.24
CA GLY A 676 50.22 2.76 -28.48
C GLY A 676 51.22 1.72 -28.98
N THR A 677 50.90 0.45 -28.77
CA THR A 677 51.76 -0.68 -29.14
C THR A 677 50.94 -1.77 -29.82
N PHE A 678 51.58 -2.54 -30.70
CA PHE A 678 50.99 -3.74 -31.28
C PHE A 678 52.00 -4.89 -31.20
N SER A 679 51.51 -6.11 -31.08
CA SER A 679 52.37 -7.30 -31.02
C SER A 679 51.71 -8.53 -31.62
N ALA A 680 52.47 -9.29 -32.38
CA ALA A 680 51.99 -10.51 -33.01
C ALA A 680 53.07 -11.59 -33.06
N THR A 681 52.63 -12.85 -33.13
CA THR A 681 53.51 -13.99 -33.35
C THR A 681 53.11 -14.67 -34.65
N ILE A 682 54.05 -14.78 -35.60
CA ILE A 682 53.87 -15.48 -36.87
C ILE A 682 54.41 -16.91 -36.73
N ASP A 683 53.61 -17.90 -37.11
CA ASP A 683 54.03 -19.29 -37.25
C ASP A 683 54.86 -19.45 -38.53
N THR A 684 56.12 -19.84 -38.38
CA THR A 684 57.07 -20.02 -39.50
C THR A 684 57.21 -21.48 -39.93
N SER A 685 56.39 -22.41 -39.41
CA SER A 685 56.51 -23.85 -39.69
C SER A 685 56.41 -24.19 -41.18
N ASP A 686 55.61 -23.44 -41.93
CA ASP A 686 55.43 -23.59 -43.38
C ASP A 686 56.24 -22.56 -44.19
N ALA A 687 57.07 -21.75 -43.53
CA ALA A 687 57.89 -20.74 -44.19
C ALA A 687 59.05 -21.38 -44.97
N VAL A 688 59.41 -20.77 -46.10
CA VAL A 688 60.60 -21.18 -46.87
C VAL A 688 61.81 -20.35 -46.41
N GLU A 689 62.98 -20.99 -46.27
CA GLU A 689 64.21 -20.28 -45.91
C GLU A 689 64.50 -19.10 -46.85
N GLY A 690 64.82 -17.94 -46.29
CA GLY A 690 65.16 -16.75 -47.07
C GLY A 690 64.94 -15.44 -46.32
N THR A 691 65.11 -14.34 -47.03
CA THR A 691 64.86 -12.99 -46.52
C THR A 691 63.43 -12.58 -46.84
N TYR A 692 62.71 -12.14 -45.82
CA TYR A 692 61.36 -11.61 -45.88
C TYR A 692 61.39 -10.11 -45.59
N THR A 693 60.66 -9.35 -46.38
CA THR A 693 60.22 -8.00 -46.07
C THR A 693 58.79 -8.11 -45.59
N LEU A 694 58.56 -7.83 -44.32
CA LEU A 694 57.22 -7.74 -43.72
C LEU A 694 56.74 -6.29 -43.79
N GLU A 695 55.44 -6.12 -43.95
CA GLU A 695 54.74 -4.85 -43.87
C GLU A 695 53.72 -4.91 -42.74
N ALA A 696 53.70 -3.88 -41.89
CA ALA A 696 52.59 -3.61 -40.98
C ALA A 696 51.74 -2.52 -41.62
N ASP A 697 50.43 -2.74 -41.68
CA ASP A 697 49.45 -1.86 -42.32
C ASP A 697 48.22 -1.71 -41.40
N ASP A 698 47.81 -0.48 -41.11
CA ASP A 698 46.61 -0.18 -40.33
C ASP A 698 45.31 -0.17 -41.17
N GLY A 699 45.41 -0.27 -42.50
CA GLY A 699 44.28 -0.22 -43.43
C GLY A 699 43.93 1.19 -43.92
N ASP A 700 44.51 2.23 -43.33
CA ASP A 700 44.28 3.64 -43.66
C ASP A 700 45.46 4.25 -44.44
N GLY A 701 46.39 3.39 -44.87
CA GLY A 701 47.54 3.75 -45.69
C GLY A 701 48.78 4.13 -44.88
N ASN A 702 48.77 3.95 -43.56
CA ASN A 702 49.97 4.08 -42.74
C ASN A 702 50.66 2.72 -42.66
N THR A 703 51.79 2.59 -43.37
CA THR A 703 52.55 1.34 -43.38
C THR A 703 54.02 1.54 -43.00
N ASP A 704 54.61 0.48 -42.46
CA ASP A 704 56.06 0.38 -42.25
C ASP A 704 56.55 -1.00 -42.66
N THR A 705 57.82 -1.09 -43.08
CA THR A 705 58.41 -2.33 -43.55
C THR A 705 59.69 -2.69 -42.82
N ILE A 706 59.86 -3.97 -42.52
CA ILE A 706 61.07 -4.50 -41.88
C ILE A 706 61.57 -5.74 -42.59
N THR A 707 62.89 -5.92 -42.63
CA THR A 707 63.51 -7.13 -43.20
C THR A 707 63.93 -8.09 -42.10
N VAL A 708 63.55 -9.36 -42.24
CA VAL A 708 63.94 -10.46 -41.37
C VAL A 708 64.41 -11.65 -42.19
N THR A 709 65.35 -12.43 -41.67
CA THR A 709 65.80 -13.68 -42.29
C THR A 709 65.22 -14.87 -41.54
N ILE A 710 64.54 -15.74 -42.29
CA ILE A 710 64.14 -17.07 -41.79
C ILE A 710 65.20 -18.07 -42.26
N GLY A 711 66.00 -18.55 -41.31
CA GLY A 711 67.07 -19.52 -41.53
C GLY A 711 66.58 -20.97 -41.54
N PRO A 712 67.48 -21.95 -41.75
CA PRO A 712 67.11 -23.36 -41.72
C PRO A 712 66.54 -23.79 -40.38
N GLU A 713 65.63 -24.77 -40.41
CA GLU A 713 65.11 -25.43 -39.20
C GLU A 713 66.29 -25.83 -38.32
N ALA A 714 66.29 -25.37 -37.06
CA ALA A 714 67.33 -25.74 -36.11
C ALA A 714 67.32 -27.27 -35.96
N PRO A 715 68.49 -27.95 -36.00
CA PRO A 715 68.53 -29.40 -35.86
C PRO A 715 67.87 -29.80 -34.54
N PRO A 716 67.05 -30.88 -34.50
CA PRO A 716 66.26 -31.23 -33.34
C PRO A 716 67.16 -31.29 -32.12
N THR A 717 66.89 -30.43 -31.14
CA THR A 717 67.62 -30.46 -29.88
C THR A 717 67.29 -31.80 -29.24
N THR A 718 68.29 -32.69 -29.13
CA THR A 718 68.09 -34.00 -28.50
C THR A 718 67.50 -33.78 -27.12
N ALA A 719 66.27 -34.27 -26.90
CA ALA A 719 65.62 -34.21 -25.60
C ALA A 719 66.57 -34.74 -24.51
N PRO A 720 66.72 -34.05 -23.36
CA PRO A 720 67.53 -34.56 -22.27
C PRO A 720 66.86 -35.83 -21.73
N THR A 721 67.42 -36.99 -22.05
CA THR A 721 67.12 -38.24 -21.36
C THR A 721 67.81 -38.18 -19.99
N THR A 722 67.15 -37.59 -19.00
CA THR A 722 67.55 -37.74 -17.59
C THR A 722 66.66 -38.79 -16.93
N ALA A 723 67.31 -39.82 -16.39
CA ALA A 723 66.71 -40.92 -15.65
C ALA A 723 66.05 -40.42 -14.33
N PRO A 724 65.02 -41.12 -13.83
CA PRO A 724 64.28 -40.69 -12.64
C PRO A 724 65.18 -40.74 -11.41
N THR A 725 65.38 -39.60 -10.76
CA THR A 725 66.04 -39.52 -9.45
C THR A 725 64.99 -39.24 -8.37
N THR A 726 65.14 -39.97 -7.28
CA THR A 726 64.22 -40.24 -6.17
C THR A 726 63.59 -39.03 -5.48
N ALA A 727 62.36 -39.25 -4.99
CA ALA A 727 61.52 -38.34 -4.21
C ALA A 727 62.15 -37.78 -2.92
N PRO A 728 61.86 -36.51 -2.59
CA PRO A 728 61.72 -36.06 -1.21
C PRO A 728 60.24 -35.83 -0.85
N THR A 729 59.86 -36.44 0.26
CA THR A 729 58.59 -36.29 0.96
C THR A 729 58.57 -34.96 1.73
N THR A 730 57.64 -34.05 1.44
CA THR A 730 57.08 -33.10 2.41
C THR A 730 55.67 -32.68 2.02
N ALA A 731 54.81 -32.62 3.03
CA ALA A 731 53.35 -32.47 3.02
C ALA A 731 52.88 -31.03 2.62
N PRO A 732 51.57 -30.83 2.34
CA PRO A 732 51.06 -29.61 1.73
C PRO A 732 50.92 -28.46 2.74
N THR A 733 51.40 -27.27 2.36
CA THR A 733 51.09 -26.02 3.07
C THR A 733 49.91 -25.34 2.37
N VAL A 734 48.96 -24.95 3.22
CA VAL A 734 47.59 -24.45 3.01
C VAL A 734 47.51 -23.19 2.10
N PRO A 735 46.39 -22.98 1.36
CA PRO A 735 46.16 -21.79 0.52
C PRO A 735 46.07 -20.47 1.32
N PRO A 736 46.29 -19.31 0.68
CA PRO A 736 46.10 -18.02 1.32
C PRO A 736 44.61 -17.76 1.56
N THR A 737 44.22 -17.71 2.83
CA THR A 737 42.93 -17.15 3.27
C THR A 737 43.11 -15.66 3.48
N VAL A 738 42.39 -14.86 2.71
CA VAL A 738 42.25 -13.41 2.88
C VAL A 738 41.41 -13.17 4.13
N ALA A 739 41.89 -12.33 5.05
CA ALA A 739 41.15 -11.84 6.21
C ALA A 739 40.92 -10.33 6.07
N PRO A 740 39.76 -9.81 6.50
CA PRO A 740 39.33 -8.45 6.22
C PRO A 740 40.07 -7.40 7.07
N THR A 741 40.35 -6.28 6.42
CA THR A 741 40.91 -5.04 6.97
C THR A 741 39.98 -4.45 8.05
N THR A 742 40.48 -4.24 9.25
CA THR A 742 39.81 -3.45 10.30
C THR A 742 40.28 -2.01 10.30
N ALA A 743 39.33 -1.08 10.28
CA ALA A 743 39.52 0.37 10.40
C ALA A 743 40.00 0.80 11.81
N PRO A 744 40.61 2.00 11.96
CA PRO A 744 40.99 2.54 13.26
C PRO A 744 40.08 3.71 13.69
N THR A 745 39.39 3.62 14.83
CA THR A 745 39.01 4.83 15.60
C THR A 745 38.86 4.51 17.09
N THR A 746 39.72 5.15 17.90
CA THR A 746 39.55 5.31 19.34
C THR A 746 38.78 6.61 19.63
N ALA A 747 37.72 6.53 20.43
CA ALA A 747 37.04 7.68 21.04
C ALA A 747 37.31 7.71 22.57
N PRO A 748 37.25 8.89 23.23
CA PRO A 748 37.93 9.14 24.50
C PRO A 748 37.13 8.80 25.76
N THR A 749 37.87 8.69 26.87
CA THR A 749 37.44 8.45 28.25
C THR A 749 36.62 9.62 28.85
N PRO A 750 35.59 9.35 29.66
CA PRO A 750 34.91 10.39 30.44
C PRO A 750 35.63 10.66 31.78
N THR A 751 35.74 11.93 32.13
CA THR A 751 36.16 12.42 33.45
C THR A 751 34.91 12.73 34.28
N GLU A 752 34.79 12.11 35.45
CA GLU A 752 33.92 12.58 36.53
C GLU A 752 34.65 13.69 37.31
N GLU A 753 33.96 14.79 37.59
CA GLU A 753 34.20 15.56 38.82
C GLU A 753 32.88 16.17 39.35
N VAL A 754 32.88 16.28 40.69
CA VAL A 754 31.95 16.81 41.70
C VAL A 754 30.94 17.87 41.28
#